data_AF-A3K534-F1
#
_entry.id   AF-A3K534-F1
#
_cell.length_a   1.000
_cell.length_b   1.000
_cell.length_c   1.000
_cell.angle_alpha   90.00
_cell.angle_beta   90.00
_cell.angle_gamma   90.00
#
_symmetry.space_group_name_H-M   'P 1'
#
loop_
_entity.id
_entity.type
_entity.pdbx_description
1 polymer ?
#
loop_
_entity_poly.entity_id
_entity_poly.type
_entity_poly.pdbx_seq_one_letter_code
_entity_poly.pdbx_strand_id
1 'polypeptide(L)'
;MTSYPHLLRPLDLGHVTLRNRVLMGSMHTNLEERGDWNRVAEFYATRARGGVGLMVTGGMAPNNEGGVFPGAAGLYTPQDIANHRIVTDRVHEAGGRIAMQILHAGRYAYGPDCVAPSPVKSPISPFPPKELDEEGIEKQIGDIATAAARAREAGYDGVEVMGSEGYFLNQFLVTHTNKRTDRWGGSYENRMRLPVEVVKRVRAAVGADFILIYRLSMIDLVPNGSTHEEVVQLAQAVEAAGASIINTGIGWHEARVPTIATSVPRRAFAWVTQKLMGKVGVPLICSNRINTPEVAEEVLAEGCADMVSLARPFLADPDFVAKAVAGRPELIAPCIACNQACLDHTFAGKVSSCLVNPKAGFETELVVAPAEITKTVAVVGAGPAGMSAAITCAERGHSVTLFDAAAEIGGQLNMAKVIPGKEEFHGLVDWFRAMLVDKGVTLALGRRVGAEDVADFDEIIVATGVTPRDPQIPGQDHPSVLGYIDVLRHGAEAGKRVAVIGAGGIGFDVSEFLVTGDSPTESLPDWMREWGVTDPAEARSGLSPEGPQPDAPVREVVMLQRKSEKPGKRLGKTTGWIHRAGLQMKAVEMKAGVNYERIDDAGLHISHGEARERPEVIACDTVVLCAGQVSARGLADALEAVGRTCHVIGGADVAAELDAKRAIDQGVRLAATL
;
A
#
# COMPACT_ATOMS: atom_id res chain seq x y z
N MET A 1 7.19 11.60 30.74
CA MET A 1 7.07 12.45 29.54
C MET A 1 6.67 11.52 28.40
N THR A 2 5.82 11.96 27.46
CA THR A 2 5.48 11.13 26.29
C THR A 2 6.71 10.94 25.39
N SER A 3 6.82 9.78 24.74
CA SER A 3 7.85 9.49 23.74
C SER A 3 7.65 10.26 22.43
N TYR A 4 6.46 10.84 22.22
CA TYR A 4 6.08 11.53 20.96
C TYR A 4 5.52 12.95 21.22
N PRO A 5 6.31 13.84 21.84
CA PRO A 5 5.86 15.19 22.18
C PRO A 5 5.49 16.05 20.96
N HIS A 6 6.13 15.85 19.80
CA HIS A 6 5.83 16.62 18.59
C HIS A 6 4.57 16.10 17.90
N LEU A 7 4.44 14.77 17.75
CA LEU A 7 3.30 14.09 17.16
C LEU A 7 2.00 14.42 17.87
N LEU A 8 2.01 14.40 19.20
CA LEU A 8 0.84 14.56 20.05
C LEU A 8 0.52 16.02 20.39
N ARG A 9 1.32 16.98 19.91
CA ARG A 9 1.09 18.41 20.14
C ARG A 9 -0.14 18.89 19.37
N PRO A 10 -1.06 19.64 19.99
CA PRO A 10 -2.18 20.26 19.27
C PRO A 10 -1.72 21.21 18.15
N LEU A 11 -2.60 21.45 17.19
CA LEU A 11 -2.43 22.47 16.14
C LEU A 11 -3.65 23.38 16.13
N ASP A 12 -3.41 24.67 16.31
CA ASP A 12 -4.46 25.69 16.24
C ASP A 12 -4.57 26.24 14.80
N LEU A 13 -5.79 26.23 14.25
CA LEU A 13 -6.15 26.77 12.94
C LEU A 13 -7.04 28.03 13.08
N GLY A 14 -7.07 28.63 14.28
CA GLY A 14 -7.82 29.84 14.62
C GLY A 14 -9.27 29.52 15.01
N HIS A 15 -10.08 29.04 14.06
CA HIS A 15 -11.48 28.69 14.33
C HIS A 15 -11.64 27.30 14.93
N VAL A 16 -10.58 26.48 14.90
CA VAL A 16 -10.59 25.09 15.37
C VAL A 16 -9.19 24.65 15.78
N THR A 17 -9.11 23.85 16.85
CA THR A 17 -7.86 23.20 17.27
C THR A 17 -7.94 21.69 16.97
N LEU A 18 -6.94 21.18 16.25
CA LEU A 18 -6.72 19.75 16.08
C LEU A 18 -5.97 19.20 17.30
N ARG A 19 -6.40 18.04 17.79
CA ARG A 19 -5.87 17.44 19.03
C ARG A 19 -4.41 17.00 18.96
N ASN A 20 -3.89 16.73 17.76
CA ASN A 20 -2.52 16.29 17.50
C ASN A 20 -2.13 16.59 16.04
N ARG A 21 -0.88 16.27 15.67
CA ARG A 21 -0.30 16.53 14.34
C ARG A 21 -0.54 15.43 13.32
N VAL A 22 -1.49 14.52 13.57
CA VAL A 22 -1.75 13.35 12.73
C VAL A 22 -3.00 13.55 11.88
N LEU A 23 -2.81 13.45 10.57
CA LEU A 23 -3.88 13.38 9.58
C LEU A 23 -4.02 11.95 9.05
N MET A 24 -5.23 11.40 9.05
CA MET A 24 -5.54 10.21 8.24
C MET A 24 -5.70 10.63 6.79
N GLY A 25 -4.71 10.26 5.98
CA GLY A 25 -4.65 10.62 4.57
C GLY A 25 -5.82 10.04 3.78
N SER A 26 -6.27 10.78 2.77
CA SER A 26 -7.34 10.36 1.87
C SER A 26 -7.09 8.97 1.29
N MET A 27 -8.12 8.13 1.35
CA MET A 27 -8.12 6.77 0.80
C MET A 27 -9.48 6.46 0.17
N HIS A 28 -9.48 6.18 -1.12
CA HIS A 28 -10.68 5.66 -1.79
C HIS A 28 -10.84 4.17 -1.46
N THR A 29 -11.85 3.83 -0.67
CA THR A 29 -11.99 2.47 -0.11
C THR A 29 -12.91 1.56 -0.90
N ASN A 30 -13.62 2.09 -1.90
CA ASN A 30 -14.75 1.47 -2.58
C ASN A 30 -15.90 1.08 -1.64
N LEU A 31 -15.94 1.56 -0.38
CA LEU A 31 -17.10 1.42 0.51
C LEU A 31 -18.16 2.45 0.15
N GLU A 32 -17.72 3.66 -0.14
CA GLU A 32 -18.52 4.79 -0.63
C GLU A 32 -19.32 4.41 -1.89
N GLU A 33 -18.80 3.47 -2.68
CA GLU A 33 -19.43 2.96 -3.91
C GLU A 33 -20.44 1.83 -3.70
N ARG A 34 -20.57 1.31 -2.46
CA ARG A 34 -21.53 0.24 -2.14
C ARG A 34 -22.87 0.78 -1.68
N GLY A 35 -22.95 2.06 -1.34
CA GLY A 35 -24.15 2.68 -0.78
C GLY A 35 -24.46 2.31 0.67
N ASP A 36 -23.59 1.54 1.34
CA ASP A 36 -23.71 1.26 2.78
C ASP A 36 -22.97 2.33 3.60
N TRP A 37 -23.68 3.43 3.86
CA TRP A 37 -23.13 4.57 4.59
C TRP A 37 -22.91 4.32 6.08
N ASN A 38 -23.54 3.30 6.67
CA ASN A 38 -23.25 2.90 8.04
C ASN A 38 -21.85 2.27 8.15
N ARG A 39 -21.45 1.47 7.16
CA ARG A 39 -20.08 0.95 7.08
C ARG A 39 -19.06 2.06 6.89
N VAL A 40 -19.33 3.02 6.00
CA VAL A 40 -18.45 4.18 5.82
C VAL A 40 -18.32 4.98 7.12
N ALA A 41 -19.45 5.22 7.80
CA ALA A 41 -19.48 5.93 9.07
C ALA A 41 -18.67 5.23 10.16
N GLU A 42 -18.86 3.92 10.31
CA GLU A 42 -18.16 3.14 11.34
C GLU A 42 -16.65 3.00 11.04
N PHE A 43 -16.28 2.90 9.76
CA PHE A 43 -14.88 2.91 9.34
C PHE A 43 -14.16 4.16 9.86
N TYR A 44 -14.69 5.37 9.61
CA TYR A 44 -14.06 6.61 10.09
C TYR A 44 -14.23 6.81 11.59
N ALA A 45 -15.39 6.47 12.17
CA ALA A 45 -15.62 6.62 13.60
C ALA A 45 -14.68 5.73 14.44
N THR A 46 -14.29 4.56 13.94
CA THR A 46 -13.28 3.71 14.58
C THR A 46 -11.93 4.41 14.70
N ARG A 47 -11.52 5.17 13.67
CA ARG A 47 -10.26 5.94 13.70
C ARG A 47 -10.39 7.21 14.54
N ALA A 48 -11.57 7.83 14.56
CA ALA A 48 -11.86 8.93 15.50
C ALA A 48 -11.68 8.48 16.96
N ARG A 49 -12.25 7.31 17.34
CA ARG A 49 -12.06 6.69 18.65
C ARG A 49 -10.58 6.37 18.93
N GLY A 50 -9.85 5.93 17.91
CA GLY A 50 -8.41 5.70 17.96
C GLY A 50 -7.55 6.96 18.12
N GLY A 51 -8.15 8.16 18.09
CA GLY A 51 -7.50 9.41 18.47
C GLY A 51 -6.92 10.25 17.32
N VAL A 52 -7.29 9.98 16.07
CA VAL A 52 -6.82 10.76 14.91
C VAL A 52 -7.16 12.26 15.03
N GLY A 53 -6.22 13.13 14.65
CA GLY A 53 -6.37 14.58 14.71
C GLY A 53 -7.35 15.15 13.69
N LEU A 54 -7.20 14.74 12.43
CA LEU A 54 -8.09 15.07 11.31
C LEU A 54 -8.11 13.92 10.32
N MET A 55 -9.27 13.55 9.79
CA MET A 55 -9.38 12.54 8.74
C MET A 55 -9.79 13.18 7.42
N VAL A 56 -9.37 12.59 6.30
CA VAL A 56 -9.82 12.97 4.97
C VAL A 56 -10.48 11.76 4.30
N THR A 57 -11.67 11.95 3.73
CA THR A 57 -12.36 10.87 3.01
C THR A 57 -11.55 10.41 1.78
N GLY A 58 -11.96 9.28 1.19
CA GLY A 58 -11.68 9.02 -0.22
C GLY A 58 -12.16 10.17 -1.13
N GLY A 59 -11.56 10.27 -2.32
CA GLY A 59 -11.90 11.30 -3.29
C GLY A 59 -13.35 11.19 -3.76
N MET A 60 -14.13 12.23 -3.53
CA MET A 60 -15.51 12.37 -3.99
C MET A 60 -15.55 13.22 -5.25
N ALA A 61 -16.26 12.73 -6.26
CA ALA A 61 -16.33 13.40 -7.55
C ALA A 61 -17.25 14.63 -7.48
N PRO A 62 -16.83 15.79 -8.04
CA PRO A 62 -17.67 16.98 -8.04
C PRO A 62 -18.79 16.90 -9.08
N ASN A 63 -18.60 16.09 -10.14
CA ASN A 63 -19.53 15.87 -11.23
C ASN A 63 -19.21 14.53 -11.95
N ASN A 64 -20.04 14.19 -12.94
CA ASN A 64 -19.90 12.94 -13.69
C ASN A 64 -18.64 12.91 -14.57
N GLU A 65 -18.23 14.03 -15.18
CA GLU A 65 -17.04 14.10 -16.04
C GLU A 65 -15.73 13.85 -15.25
N GLY A 66 -15.73 14.24 -13.97
CA GLY A 66 -14.62 14.10 -13.04
C GLY A 66 -14.62 12.79 -12.25
N GLY A 67 -15.64 11.95 -12.39
CA GLY A 67 -15.73 10.66 -11.72
C GLY A 67 -14.58 9.72 -12.08
N VAL A 68 -13.96 9.08 -11.09
CA VAL A 68 -12.90 8.08 -11.32
C VAL A 68 -13.40 6.90 -12.16
N PHE A 69 -14.66 6.52 -12.01
CA PHE A 69 -15.40 5.57 -12.84
C PHE A 69 -16.87 6.02 -12.95
N PRO A 70 -17.65 5.46 -13.90
CA PRO A 70 -19.05 5.80 -14.05
C PRO A 70 -19.82 5.50 -12.76
N GLY A 71 -20.54 6.50 -12.24
CA GLY A 71 -21.28 6.40 -10.99
C GLY A 71 -20.47 6.59 -9.71
N ALA A 72 -19.21 7.05 -9.81
CA ALA A 72 -18.37 7.34 -8.65
C ALA A 72 -19.07 8.25 -7.62
N ALA A 73 -18.85 7.93 -6.35
CA ALA A 73 -19.45 8.63 -5.22
C ALA A 73 -19.15 10.13 -5.24
N GLY A 74 -20.17 10.92 -4.89
CA GLY A 74 -20.15 12.36 -4.85
C GLY A 74 -21.39 12.88 -4.13
N LEU A 75 -21.49 14.21 -3.96
CA LEU A 75 -22.66 14.84 -3.34
C LEU A 75 -23.48 15.52 -4.43
N TYR A 76 -24.23 14.75 -5.21
CA TYR A 76 -24.99 15.27 -6.36
C TYR A 76 -26.40 15.70 -5.99
N THR A 77 -26.99 15.04 -4.99
CA THR A 77 -28.39 15.15 -4.60
C THR A 77 -28.55 15.42 -3.09
N PRO A 78 -29.73 15.87 -2.63
CA PRO A 78 -30.02 15.97 -1.20
C PRO A 78 -29.89 14.64 -0.44
N GLN A 79 -30.15 13.51 -1.10
CA GLN A 79 -29.98 12.20 -0.49
C GLN A 79 -28.50 11.89 -0.24
N ASP A 80 -27.61 12.29 -1.15
CA ASP A 80 -26.17 12.12 -0.94
C ASP A 80 -25.70 12.93 0.28
N ILE A 81 -26.18 14.16 0.43
CA ILE A 81 -25.89 15.00 1.61
C ILE A 81 -26.38 14.32 2.89
N ALA A 82 -27.59 13.77 2.90
CA ALA A 82 -28.13 13.04 4.04
C ALA A 82 -27.30 11.78 4.36
N ASN A 83 -26.85 11.05 3.34
CA ASN A 83 -25.99 9.89 3.50
C ASN A 83 -24.64 10.24 4.11
N HIS A 84 -24.01 11.31 3.62
CA HIS A 84 -22.74 11.81 4.16
C HIS A 84 -22.89 12.35 5.60
N ARG A 85 -24.05 12.89 5.96
CA ARG A 85 -24.35 13.33 7.33
C ARG A 85 -24.27 12.17 8.35
N ILE A 86 -24.64 10.95 7.94
CA ILE A 86 -24.47 9.75 8.79
C ILE A 86 -23.00 9.56 9.16
N VAL A 87 -22.09 9.83 8.24
CA VAL A 87 -20.63 9.67 8.43
C VAL A 87 -20.10 10.74 9.37
N THR A 88 -20.43 12.01 9.11
CA THR A 88 -19.94 13.15 9.91
C THR A 88 -20.49 13.09 11.34
N ASP A 89 -21.78 12.80 11.51
CA ASP A 89 -22.41 12.63 12.83
C ASP A 89 -21.71 11.53 13.63
N ARG A 90 -21.45 10.34 13.04
CA ARG A 90 -20.75 9.24 13.73
C ARG A 90 -19.33 9.62 14.13
N VAL A 91 -18.62 10.35 13.27
CA VAL A 91 -17.26 10.81 13.55
C VAL A 91 -17.25 11.83 14.69
N HIS A 92 -18.20 12.77 14.70
CA HIS A 92 -18.32 13.78 15.74
C HIS A 92 -18.77 13.19 17.08
N GLU A 93 -19.70 12.22 17.07
CA GLU A 93 -20.08 11.42 18.25
C GLU A 93 -18.86 10.69 18.86
N ALA A 94 -17.94 10.22 18.01
CA ALA A 94 -16.67 9.62 18.42
C ALA A 94 -15.58 10.67 18.81
N GLY A 95 -15.89 11.97 18.74
CA GLY A 95 -15.01 13.08 19.07
C GLY A 95 -13.95 13.41 18.00
N GLY A 96 -14.06 12.84 16.80
CA GLY A 96 -13.14 13.09 15.69
C GLY A 96 -13.50 14.32 14.86
N ARG A 97 -12.66 14.60 13.85
CA ARG A 97 -12.92 15.60 12.79
C ARG A 97 -12.66 14.98 11.44
N ILE A 98 -13.43 15.38 10.43
CA ILE A 98 -13.31 14.84 9.08
C ILE A 98 -13.53 15.91 8.02
N ALA A 99 -12.68 15.88 6.99
CA ALA A 99 -12.80 16.66 5.78
C ALA A 99 -13.13 15.76 4.58
N MET A 100 -13.91 16.27 3.63
CA MET A 100 -14.20 15.54 2.40
C MET A 100 -13.18 15.90 1.32
N GLN A 101 -12.51 14.92 0.71
CA GLN A 101 -11.69 15.20 -0.46
C GLN A 101 -12.57 15.38 -1.69
N ILE A 102 -12.40 16.48 -2.42
CA ILE A 102 -12.98 16.71 -3.74
C ILE A 102 -11.92 16.36 -4.78
N LEU A 103 -12.22 15.34 -5.60
CA LEU A 103 -11.31 14.81 -6.60
C LEU A 103 -11.99 14.79 -7.97
N HIS A 104 -11.43 15.53 -8.91
CA HIS A 104 -11.81 15.45 -10.32
C HIS A 104 -10.71 14.69 -11.07
N ALA A 105 -11.03 13.52 -11.62
CA ALA A 105 -10.03 12.63 -12.20
C ALA A 105 -9.41 13.14 -13.52
N GLY A 106 -10.11 14.04 -14.23
CA GLY A 106 -9.62 14.64 -15.47
C GLY A 106 -9.36 13.54 -16.52
N ARG A 107 -8.19 13.55 -17.18
CA ARG A 107 -7.82 12.50 -18.14
C ARG A 107 -7.70 11.08 -17.57
N TYR A 108 -7.74 10.91 -16.24
CA TYR A 108 -7.77 9.60 -15.58
C TYR A 108 -9.17 9.06 -15.34
N ALA A 109 -10.23 9.86 -15.53
CA ALA A 109 -11.60 9.36 -15.42
C ALA A 109 -11.81 8.18 -16.40
N TYR A 110 -12.36 7.08 -15.88
CA TYR A 110 -12.58 5.87 -16.66
C TYR A 110 -13.92 5.93 -17.41
N GLY A 111 -14.10 6.97 -18.23
CA GLY A 111 -15.31 7.18 -19.03
C GLY A 111 -15.05 8.01 -20.30
N PRO A 112 -15.92 7.89 -21.33
CA PRO A 112 -15.76 8.61 -22.59
C PRO A 112 -15.96 10.12 -22.43
N ASP A 113 -16.66 10.56 -21.38
CA ASP A 113 -16.93 11.97 -21.09
C ASP A 113 -15.80 12.64 -20.29
N CYS A 114 -14.65 11.97 -20.11
CA CYS A 114 -13.52 12.53 -19.39
C CYS A 114 -13.01 13.82 -20.07
N VAL A 115 -12.65 14.81 -19.25
CA VAL A 115 -12.23 16.14 -19.71
C VAL A 115 -10.81 16.48 -19.23
N ALA A 116 -10.11 17.32 -19.97
CA ALA A 116 -8.73 17.71 -19.71
C ALA A 116 -8.41 19.10 -20.28
N PRO A 117 -7.27 19.72 -19.90
CA PRO A 117 -6.82 20.97 -20.52
C PRO A 117 -6.55 20.85 -22.02
N SER A 118 -6.17 19.66 -22.51
CA SER A 118 -5.85 19.38 -23.91
C SER A 118 -6.13 17.90 -24.22
N PRO A 119 -6.29 17.50 -25.50
CA PRO A 119 -6.68 16.14 -25.89
C PRO A 119 -5.50 15.15 -25.83
N VAL A 120 -4.76 15.15 -24.72
CA VAL A 120 -3.58 14.30 -24.49
C VAL A 120 -4.01 13.06 -23.70
N LYS A 121 -4.21 11.95 -24.42
CA LYS A 121 -4.59 10.66 -23.82
C LYS A 121 -3.53 10.18 -22.81
N SER A 122 -3.99 9.67 -21.67
CA SER A 122 -3.14 9.03 -20.69
C SER A 122 -2.75 7.59 -21.11
N PRO A 123 -1.51 7.12 -20.85
CA PRO A 123 -1.11 5.74 -21.05
C PRO A 123 -1.78 4.74 -20.10
N ILE A 124 -2.46 5.18 -19.04
CA ILE A 124 -3.15 4.28 -18.08
C ILE A 124 -4.68 4.30 -18.21
N SER A 125 -5.23 5.14 -19.10
CA SER A 125 -6.67 5.17 -19.41
C SER A 125 -6.91 4.78 -20.87
N PRO A 126 -7.96 4.00 -21.17
CA PRO A 126 -8.31 3.70 -22.56
C PRO A 126 -8.97 4.90 -23.27
N PHE A 127 -9.51 5.87 -22.53
CA PHE A 127 -10.31 6.98 -23.07
C PHE A 127 -9.46 8.22 -23.35
N PRO A 128 -9.53 8.79 -24.58
CA PRO A 128 -8.97 10.11 -24.84
C PRO A 128 -9.86 11.21 -24.23
N PRO A 129 -9.30 12.20 -23.52
CA PRO A 129 -10.11 13.24 -22.92
C PRO A 129 -10.56 14.29 -23.94
N LYS A 130 -11.73 14.88 -23.70
CA LYS A 130 -12.20 16.07 -24.41
C LYS A 130 -11.48 17.32 -23.85
N GLU A 131 -11.00 18.16 -24.74
CA GLU A 131 -10.46 19.48 -24.36
C GLU A 131 -11.60 20.41 -23.94
N LEU A 132 -11.44 21.08 -22.79
CA LEU A 132 -12.41 22.06 -22.30
C LEU A 132 -12.26 23.41 -23.02
N ASP A 133 -13.37 24.08 -23.28
CA ASP A 133 -13.39 25.51 -23.59
C ASP A 133 -13.54 26.34 -22.29
N GLU A 134 -13.62 27.66 -22.43
CA GLU A 134 -13.76 28.60 -21.30
C GLU A 134 -14.98 28.27 -20.43
N GLU A 135 -16.14 28.04 -21.05
CA GLU A 135 -17.38 27.69 -20.33
C GLU A 135 -17.26 26.34 -19.63
N GLY A 136 -16.64 25.35 -20.29
CA GLY A 136 -16.36 24.04 -19.72
C GLY A 136 -15.45 24.12 -18.49
N ILE A 137 -14.42 24.99 -18.50
CA ILE A 137 -13.54 25.23 -17.36
C ILE A 137 -14.32 25.88 -16.21
N GLU A 138 -15.08 26.94 -16.47
CA GLU A 138 -15.90 27.62 -15.46
C GLU A 138 -16.95 26.69 -14.85
N LYS A 139 -17.55 25.79 -15.65
CA LYS A 139 -18.43 24.73 -15.14
C LYS A 139 -17.70 23.85 -14.12
N GLN A 140 -16.48 23.37 -14.43
CA GLN A 140 -15.73 22.52 -13.48
C GLN A 140 -15.42 23.26 -12.18
N ILE A 141 -15.06 24.54 -12.26
CA ILE A 141 -14.83 25.39 -11.07
C ILE A 141 -16.11 25.49 -10.22
N GLY A 142 -17.24 25.76 -10.88
CA GLY A 142 -18.56 25.85 -10.23
C GLY A 142 -18.99 24.54 -9.57
N ASP A 143 -18.78 23.40 -10.23
CA ASP A 143 -19.11 22.08 -9.71
C ASP A 143 -18.26 21.73 -8.47
N ILE A 144 -16.96 22.05 -8.49
CA ILE A 144 -16.07 21.86 -7.32
C ILE A 144 -16.51 22.75 -6.14
N ALA A 145 -16.83 24.01 -6.38
CA ALA A 145 -17.33 24.91 -5.34
C ALA A 145 -18.67 24.45 -4.77
N THR A 146 -19.56 23.92 -5.63
CA THR A 146 -20.85 23.35 -5.22
C THR A 146 -20.66 22.11 -4.36
N ALA A 147 -19.75 21.20 -4.74
CA ALA A 147 -19.41 20.03 -3.93
C ALA A 147 -18.89 20.44 -2.54
N ALA A 148 -18.08 21.50 -2.44
CA ALA A 148 -17.61 22.01 -1.15
C ALA A 148 -18.73 22.59 -0.28
N ALA A 149 -19.65 23.37 -0.87
CA ALA A 149 -20.82 23.89 -0.17
C ALA A 149 -21.69 22.75 0.39
N ARG A 150 -21.89 21.69 -0.40
CA ARG A 150 -22.64 20.50 0.02
C ARG A 150 -21.93 19.68 1.08
N ALA A 151 -20.60 19.61 1.05
CA ALA A 151 -19.82 18.99 2.12
C ALA A 151 -20.04 19.72 3.46
N ARG A 152 -20.06 21.06 3.43
CA ARG A 152 -20.39 21.86 4.62
C ARG A 152 -21.83 21.61 5.09
N GLU A 153 -22.79 21.50 4.18
CA GLU A 153 -24.18 21.14 4.50
C GLU A 153 -24.32 19.73 5.10
N ALA A 154 -23.48 18.79 4.67
CA ALA A 154 -23.39 17.44 5.21
C ALA A 154 -22.68 17.39 6.58
N GLY A 155 -22.17 18.51 7.10
CA GLY A 155 -21.55 18.59 8.42
C GLY A 155 -20.07 18.22 8.45
N TYR A 156 -19.36 18.21 7.32
CA TYR A 156 -17.90 18.04 7.34
C TYR A 156 -17.23 19.23 8.07
N ASP A 157 -16.07 19.01 8.69
CA ASP A 157 -15.24 20.08 9.29
C ASP A 157 -14.45 20.87 8.22
N GLY A 158 -14.33 20.30 7.03
CA GLY A 158 -13.52 20.85 5.95
C GLY A 158 -13.65 20.11 4.62
N VAL A 159 -12.89 20.58 3.64
CA VAL A 159 -12.65 19.86 2.39
C VAL A 159 -11.16 19.84 2.05
N GLU A 160 -10.74 18.80 1.34
CA GLU A 160 -9.44 18.75 0.66
C GLU A 160 -9.64 18.88 -0.85
N VAL A 161 -9.12 19.94 -1.46
CA VAL A 161 -9.07 20.10 -2.92
C VAL A 161 -7.87 19.33 -3.45
N MET A 162 -8.13 18.29 -4.25
CA MET A 162 -7.09 17.43 -4.81
C MET A 162 -6.35 18.10 -5.98
N GLY A 163 -5.17 18.66 -5.70
CA GLY A 163 -4.32 19.39 -6.64
C GLY A 163 -3.12 18.61 -7.18
N SER A 164 -3.06 17.29 -7.00
CA SER A 164 -1.85 16.48 -7.22
C SER A 164 -2.13 15.14 -7.94
N GLU A 165 -1.13 14.25 -7.96
CA GLU A 165 -1.20 12.87 -8.48
C GLU A 165 -1.60 12.75 -9.95
N GLY A 166 -1.43 13.83 -10.71
CA GLY A 166 -1.82 13.90 -12.11
C GLY A 166 -3.31 14.00 -12.36
N TYR A 167 -4.12 14.35 -11.35
CA TYR A 167 -5.54 14.63 -11.53
C TYR A 167 -5.80 16.02 -12.13
N PHE A 168 -7.07 16.36 -12.35
CA PHE A 168 -7.50 17.48 -13.20
C PHE A 168 -6.79 18.80 -12.94
N LEU A 169 -6.70 19.25 -11.69
CA LEU A 169 -6.02 20.50 -11.34
C LEU A 169 -4.51 20.42 -11.63
N ASN A 170 -3.88 19.29 -11.32
CA ASN A 170 -2.46 19.05 -11.62
C ASN A 170 -2.19 19.00 -13.13
N GLN A 171 -3.14 18.48 -13.92
CA GLN A 171 -3.03 18.41 -15.38
C GLN A 171 -2.97 19.80 -16.02
N PHE A 172 -3.63 20.80 -15.45
CA PHE A 172 -3.53 22.19 -15.93
C PHE A 172 -2.18 22.82 -15.61
N LEU A 173 -1.53 22.40 -14.51
CA LEU A 173 -0.28 23.00 -14.04
C LEU A 173 0.92 22.68 -14.92
N VAL A 174 0.98 21.50 -15.54
CA VAL A 174 2.20 21.00 -16.19
C VAL A 174 2.11 21.03 -17.71
N THR A 175 3.21 21.34 -18.39
CA THR A 175 3.26 21.33 -19.86
C THR A 175 3.25 19.91 -20.41
N HIS A 176 3.43 18.88 -19.58
CA HIS A 176 3.19 17.48 -19.96
C HIS A 176 1.79 17.28 -20.58
N THR A 177 0.76 17.85 -19.95
CA THR A 177 -0.66 17.69 -20.33
C THR A 177 -1.30 18.95 -20.89
N ASN A 178 -0.95 20.13 -20.38
CA ASN A 178 -1.56 21.38 -20.82
C ASN A 178 -0.80 21.94 -22.04
N LYS A 179 -1.44 21.88 -23.20
CA LYS A 179 -0.94 22.38 -24.49
C LYS A 179 -1.66 23.65 -24.96
N ARG A 180 -2.46 24.26 -24.09
CA ARG A 180 -3.29 25.42 -24.44
C ARG A 180 -2.43 26.66 -24.66
N THR A 181 -2.94 27.56 -25.49
CA THR A 181 -2.35 28.86 -25.82
C THR A 181 -3.20 30.05 -25.34
N ASP A 182 -4.31 29.77 -24.65
CA ASP A 182 -5.22 30.76 -24.08
C ASP A 182 -4.82 31.15 -22.64
N ARG A 183 -5.72 31.84 -21.92
CA ARG A 183 -5.48 32.32 -20.55
C ARG A 183 -5.35 31.22 -19.49
N TRP A 184 -5.52 29.94 -19.88
CA TRP A 184 -5.40 28.77 -19.01
C TRP A 184 -4.17 27.91 -19.35
N GLY A 185 -3.35 28.32 -20.33
CA GLY A 185 -2.09 27.64 -20.69
C GLY A 185 -0.97 28.59 -21.09
N GLY A 186 0.12 28.01 -21.58
CA GLY A 186 1.36 28.73 -21.86
C GLY A 186 2.15 29.05 -20.58
N SER A 187 2.15 30.32 -20.18
CA SER A 187 2.90 30.78 -18.99
C SER A 187 2.44 30.05 -17.72
N TYR A 188 3.33 29.96 -16.72
CA TYR A 188 2.94 29.34 -15.45
C TYR A 188 1.81 30.11 -14.75
N GLU A 189 1.80 31.45 -14.87
CA GLU A 189 0.72 32.31 -14.37
C GLU A 189 -0.66 31.90 -14.90
N ASN A 190 -0.75 31.56 -16.19
CA ASN A 190 -1.99 31.06 -16.79
C ASN A 190 -2.30 29.63 -16.36
N ARG A 191 -1.28 28.75 -16.29
CA ARG A 191 -1.45 27.34 -15.87
C ARG A 191 -1.93 27.21 -14.43
N MET A 192 -1.46 28.06 -13.51
CA MET A 192 -1.87 28.06 -12.11
C MET A 192 -3.23 28.72 -11.86
N ARG A 193 -3.81 29.42 -12.86
CA ARG A 193 -5.08 30.14 -12.73
C ARG A 193 -6.22 29.25 -12.27
N LEU A 194 -6.36 28.06 -12.86
CA LEU A 194 -7.45 27.14 -12.52
C LEU A 194 -7.40 26.70 -11.04
N PRO A 195 -6.30 26.11 -10.52
CA PRO A 195 -6.23 25.78 -9.10
C PRO A 195 -6.50 26.96 -8.16
N VAL A 196 -5.99 28.15 -8.46
CA VAL A 196 -6.17 29.36 -7.64
C VAL A 196 -7.63 29.82 -7.63
N GLU A 197 -8.30 29.86 -8.78
CA GLU A 197 -9.72 30.21 -8.86
C GLU A 197 -10.60 29.16 -8.16
N VAL A 198 -10.26 27.87 -8.26
CA VAL A 198 -10.97 26.82 -7.50
C VAL A 198 -10.88 27.06 -5.99
N VAL A 199 -9.68 27.28 -5.44
CA VAL A 199 -9.51 27.51 -4.00
C VAL A 199 -10.27 28.76 -3.54
N LYS A 200 -10.19 29.86 -4.32
CA LYS A 200 -10.90 31.11 -4.04
C LYS A 200 -12.42 30.93 -4.03
N ARG A 201 -12.96 30.21 -5.02
CA ARG A 201 -14.41 29.94 -5.14
C ARG A 201 -14.90 28.98 -4.07
N VAL A 202 -14.12 27.95 -3.74
CA VAL A 202 -14.42 27.05 -2.63
C VAL A 202 -14.44 27.83 -1.32
N ARG A 203 -13.41 28.64 -1.02
CA ARG A 203 -13.38 29.49 0.18
C ARG A 203 -14.60 30.41 0.26
N ALA A 204 -14.97 31.06 -0.84
CA ALA A 204 -16.17 31.91 -0.88
C ALA A 204 -17.47 31.14 -0.61
N ALA A 205 -17.57 29.88 -1.06
CA ALA A 205 -18.75 29.05 -0.87
C ALA A 205 -18.90 28.51 0.56
N VAL A 206 -17.79 28.23 1.26
CA VAL A 206 -17.80 27.60 2.59
C VAL A 206 -17.60 28.58 3.76
N GLY A 207 -17.13 29.80 3.51
CA GLY A 207 -16.84 30.80 4.54
C GLY A 207 -15.48 30.62 5.20
N ALA A 208 -15.14 31.47 6.18
CA ALA A 208 -13.82 31.48 6.83
C ALA A 208 -13.62 30.35 7.86
N ASP A 209 -14.68 30.00 8.60
CA ASP A 209 -14.65 28.99 9.67
C ASP A 209 -14.87 27.58 9.12
N PHE A 210 -14.02 27.18 8.17
CA PHE A 210 -14.06 25.87 7.53
C PHE A 210 -12.65 25.48 7.07
N ILE A 211 -12.22 24.26 7.36
CA ILE A 211 -10.88 23.81 6.98
C ILE A 211 -10.84 23.63 5.45
N LEU A 212 -9.93 24.32 4.77
CA LEU A 212 -9.67 24.14 3.34
C LEU A 212 -8.25 23.63 3.13
N ILE A 213 -8.12 22.34 2.86
CA ILE A 213 -6.83 21.71 2.54
C ILE A 213 -6.64 21.78 1.03
N TYR A 214 -5.45 22.17 0.56
CA TYR A 214 -5.06 21.97 -0.83
C TYR A 214 -3.93 20.95 -0.91
N ARG A 215 -4.14 19.87 -1.67
CA ARG A 215 -3.12 18.84 -1.82
C ARG A 215 -2.23 19.13 -3.03
N LEU A 216 -1.12 19.82 -2.78
CA LEU A 216 -0.18 20.34 -3.76
C LEU A 216 0.76 19.26 -4.30
N SER A 217 0.87 19.11 -5.61
CA SER A 217 1.94 18.30 -6.22
C SER A 217 3.26 19.02 -6.01
N MET A 218 4.13 18.48 -5.15
CA MET A 218 5.43 19.10 -4.86
C MET A 218 6.57 18.50 -5.70
N ILE A 219 6.34 17.32 -6.29
CA ILE A 219 7.24 16.64 -7.21
C ILE A 219 6.41 15.72 -8.11
N ASP A 220 6.31 16.03 -9.41
CA ASP A 220 5.39 15.30 -10.31
C ASP A 220 5.92 13.94 -10.80
N LEU A 221 7.25 13.75 -10.86
CA LEU A 221 7.90 12.50 -11.32
C LEU A 221 7.45 12.02 -12.71
N VAL A 222 7.04 12.95 -13.59
CA VAL A 222 6.76 12.72 -15.01
C VAL A 222 7.49 13.76 -15.87
N PRO A 223 7.86 13.45 -17.12
CA PRO A 223 8.55 14.40 -17.98
C PRO A 223 7.74 15.69 -18.19
N ASN A 224 8.40 16.85 -18.08
CA ASN A 224 7.77 18.17 -18.20
C ASN A 224 6.73 18.48 -17.09
N GLY A 225 6.94 17.95 -15.88
CA GLY A 225 6.27 18.36 -14.64
C GLY A 225 6.75 19.73 -14.15
N SER A 226 6.45 20.11 -12.92
CA SER A 226 6.78 21.42 -12.34
C SER A 226 8.23 21.53 -11.83
N THR A 227 8.78 22.75 -11.83
CA THR A 227 10.01 23.06 -11.07
C THR A 227 9.68 23.41 -9.62
N HIS A 228 10.70 23.45 -8.75
CA HIS A 228 10.50 23.88 -7.37
C HIS A 228 9.97 25.32 -7.26
N GLU A 229 10.43 26.27 -8.09
CA GLU A 229 9.97 27.66 -8.07
C GLU A 229 8.49 27.77 -8.46
N GLU A 230 8.06 27.00 -9.46
CA GLU A 230 6.65 26.89 -9.86
C GLU A 230 5.81 26.38 -8.68
N VAL A 231 6.26 25.33 -7.97
CA VAL A 231 5.59 24.79 -6.78
C VAL A 231 5.47 25.85 -5.67
N VAL A 232 6.54 26.60 -5.39
CA VAL A 232 6.51 27.68 -4.38
C VAL A 232 5.52 28.78 -4.77
N GLN A 233 5.53 29.21 -6.04
CA GLN A 233 4.63 30.23 -6.55
C GLN A 233 3.15 29.80 -6.41
N LEU A 234 2.84 28.56 -6.75
CA LEU A 234 1.49 28.02 -6.59
C LEU A 234 1.08 27.91 -5.11
N ALA A 235 1.98 27.45 -4.23
CA ALA A 235 1.70 27.34 -2.81
C ALA A 235 1.29 28.70 -2.20
N GLN A 236 2.03 29.75 -2.51
CA GLN A 236 1.73 31.11 -2.07
C GLN A 236 0.42 31.65 -2.66
N ALA A 237 0.15 31.37 -3.94
CA ALA A 237 -1.09 31.78 -4.57
C ALA A 237 -2.32 31.05 -3.98
N VAL A 238 -2.19 29.77 -3.64
CA VAL A 238 -3.22 28.96 -2.99
C VAL A 238 -3.46 29.41 -1.55
N GLU A 239 -2.39 29.72 -0.80
CA GLU A 239 -2.50 30.34 0.52
C GLU A 239 -3.27 31.67 0.44
N ALA A 240 -2.87 32.58 -0.47
CA ALA A 240 -3.54 33.86 -0.66
C ALA A 240 -5.01 33.72 -1.12
N ALA A 241 -5.34 32.64 -1.85
CA ALA A 241 -6.71 32.31 -2.23
C ALA A 241 -7.57 31.80 -1.06
N GLY A 242 -6.95 31.45 0.07
CA GLY A 242 -7.64 31.13 1.32
C GLY A 242 -7.55 29.67 1.76
N ALA A 243 -6.55 28.90 1.31
CA ALA A 243 -6.28 27.59 1.91
C ALA A 243 -5.93 27.73 3.40
N SER A 244 -6.39 26.79 4.22
CA SER A 244 -6.07 26.70 5.65
C SER A 244 -4.80 25.89 5.91
N ILE A 245 -4.56 24.86 5.10
CA ILE A 245 -3.46 23.90 5.22
C ILE A 245 -3.04 23.46 3.81
N ILE A 246 -1.75 23.22 3.58
CA ILE A 246 -1.26 22.59 2.34
C ILE A 246 -0.76 21.19 2.66
N ASN A 247 -1.31 20.19 1.96
CA ASN A 247 -0.88 18.80 2.04
C ASN A 247 0.01 18.44 0.86
N THR A 248 1.00 17.57 1.06
CA THR A 248 1.90 17.12 0.01
C THR A 248 1.29 16.00 -0.85
N GLY A 249 1.40 16.15 -2.17
CA GLY A 249 1.23 15.09 -3.18
C GLY A 249 2.57 14.78 -3.87
N ILE A 250 2.80 13.50 -4.16
CA ILE A 250 4.09 12.99 -4.65
C ILE A 250 3.86 12.06 -5.84
N GLY A 251 4.34 12.47 -7.00
CA GLY A 251 4.27 11.72 -8.23
C GLY A 251 2.92 11.83 -8.91
N TRP A 252 2.77 11.07 -9.99
CA TRP A 252 1.54 10.85 -10.75
C TRP A 252 1.29 9.34 -10.84
N HIS A 253 0.05 8.92 -11.09
CA HIS A 253 -0.25 7.49 -11.37
C HIS A 253 0.52 6.91 -12.57
N GLU A 254 0.95 7.78 -13.49
CA GLU A 254 1.76 7.39 -14.66
C GLU A 254 3.26 7.34 -14.39
N ALA A 255 3.73 7.88 -13.26
CA ALA A 255 5.14 7.94 -12.93
C ALA A 255 5.75 6.53 -12.95
N ARG A 256 7.00 6.45 -13.42
CA ARG A 256 7.79 5.21 -13.43
C ARG A 256 8.77 5.13 -12.27
N VAL A 257 8.51 5.93 -11.24
CA VAL A 257 9.19 5.93 -9.94
C VAL A 257 8.17 5.48 -8.89
N PRO A 258 8.50 4.49 -8.03
CA PRO A 258 7.58 4.06 -6.99
C PRO A 258 7.50 5.12 -5.89
N THR A 259 6.29 5.48 -5.44
CA THR A 259 6.12 6.57 -4.43
C THR A 259 5.63 6.06 -3.08
N ILE A 260 5.09 4.85 -3.04
CA ILE A 260 4.38 4.33 -1.85
C ILE A 260 4.63 2.85 -1.54
N ALA A 261 5.14 2.05 -2.47
CA ALA A 261 5.33 0.60 -2.30
C ALA A 261 6.42 0.27 -1.26
N THR A 262 6.54 -1.00 -0.85
CA THR A 262 7.50 -1.46 0.18
C THR A 262 8.96 -1.12 -0.15
N SER A 263 9.35 -1.11 -1.43
CA SER A 263 10.71 -0.75 -1.87
C SER A 263 11.05 0.74 -1.78
N VAL A 264 10.11 1.60 -1.40
CA VAL A 264 10.36 3.04 -1.17
C VAL A 264 10.87 3.23 0.26
N PRO A 265 11.94 3.97 0.55
CA PRO A 265 12.38 4.19 1.92
C PRO A 265 11.27 4.82 2.79
N ARG A 266 11.33 4.57 4.11
CA ARG A 266 10.51 5.33 5.07
C ARG A 266 10.80 6.82 4.89
N ARG A 267 9.77 7.67 5.04
CA ARG A 267 9.86 9.14 4.92
C ARG A 267 10.61 9.66 3.68
N ALA A 268 10.63 8.90 2.57
CA ALA A 268 11.47 9.17 1.39
C ALA A 268 11.28 10.55 0.75
N PHE A 269 10.14 11.20 0.99
CA PHE A 269 9.81 12.50 0.42
C PHE A 269 9.65 13.61 1.46
N ALA A 270 10.02 13.37 2.74
CA ALA A 270 9.91 14.39 3.78
C ALA A 270 10.72 15.65 3.48
N TRP A 271 11.89 15.48 2.84
CA TRP A 271 12.73 16.58 2.38
C TRP A 271 12.03 17.45 1.32
N VAL A 272 11.12 16.90 0.51
CA VAL A 272 10.36 17.66 -0.50
C VAL A 272 9.42 18.66 0.18
N THR A 273 8.68 18.20 1.20
CA THR A 273 7.82 19.08 2.01
C THR A 273 8.65 20.11 2.77
N GLN A 274 9.79 19.69 3.32
CA GLN A 274 10.69 20.56 4.07
C GLN A 274 11.16 21.78 3.27
N LYS A 275 11.40 21.63 1.95
CA LYS A 275 11.79 22.76 1.08
C LYS A 275 10.75 23.88 1.01
N LEU A 276 9.48 23.60 1.31
CA LEU A 276 8.40 24.59 1.32
C LEU A 276 8.20 25.24 2.71
N MET A 277 8.78 24.68 3.78
CA MET A 277 8.73 25.28 5.11
C MET A 277 9.30 26.69 5.10
N GLY A 278 8.60 27.64 5.72
CA GLY A 278 8.97 29.05 5.76
C GLY A 278 8.73 29.83 4.46
N LYS A 279 8.15 29.22 3.42
CA LYS A 279 7.75 29.91 2.18
C LYS A 279 6.28 30.29 2.15
N VAL A 280 5.48 29.70 3.04
CA VAL A 280 4.06 29.96 3.30
C VAL A 280 3.83 30.09 4.81
N GLY A 281 2.76 30.76 5.22
CA GLY A 281 2.36 30.93 6.63
C GLY A 281 1.37 29.87 7.12
N VAL A 282 0.65 29.19 6.22
CA VAL A 282 -0.24 28.06 6.56
C VAL A 282 0.55 26.79 6.92
N PRO A 283 0.02 25.93 7.81
CA PRO A 283 0.66 24.66 8.15
C PRO A 283 0.88 23.75 6.93
N LEU A 284 1.98 22.98 6.96
CA LEU A 284 2.30 21.97 5.94
C LEU A 284 2.13 20.54 6.47
N ILE A 285 1.62 19.65 5.62
CA ILE A 285 1.50 18.21 5.92
C ILE A 285 2.46 17.41 5.04
N CYS A 286 3.36 16.63 5.65
CA CYS A 286 4.21 15.67 4.96
C CYS A 286 3.49 14.31 4.80
N SER A 287 3.67 13.64 3.66
CA SER A 287 3.04 12.35 3.36
C SER A 287 4.06 11.33 2.83
N ASN A 288 3.58 10.10 2.61
CA ASN A 288 4.24 8.95 1.99
C ASN A 288 5.27 8.25 2.89
N ARG A 289 5.05 6.95 3.08
CA ARG A 289 5.95 6.05 3.84
C ARG A 289 6.32 6.53 5.25
N ILE A 290 5.40 7.25 5.90
CA ILE A 290 5.38 7.46 7.34
C ILE A 290 4.45 6.41 7.92
N ASN A 291 5.01 5.39 8.60
CA ASN A 291 4.27 4.20 9.00
C ASN A 291 4.43 3.80 10.47
N THR A 292 5.32 4.44 11.23
CA THR A 292 5.43 4.24 12.69
C THR A 292 5.39 5.60 13.41
N PRO A 293 5.02 5.63 14.71
CA PRO A 293 5.06 6.85 15.52
C PRO A 293 6.46 7.46 15.60
N GLU A 294 7.51 6.64 15.60
CA GLU A 294 8.91 7.09 15.64
C GLU A 294 9.25 7.89 14.39
N VAL A 295 8.96 7.36 13.21
CA VAL A 295 9.21 8.05 11.94
C VAL A 295 8.38 9.34 11.85
N ALA A 296 7.14 9.29 12.32
CA ALA A 296 6.27 10.47 12.36
C ALA A 296 6.80 11.56 13.30
N GLU A 297 7.31 11.16 14.48
CA GLU A 297 7.94 12.05 15.44
C GLU A 297 9.22 12.67 14.88
N GLU A 298 10.11 11.88 14.26
CA GLU A 298 11.34 12.36 13.62
C GLU A 298 11.06 13.42 12.55
N VAL A 299 10.11 13.16 11.66
CA VAL A 299 9.70 14.11 10.60
C VAL A 299 9.26 15.46 11.19
N LEU A 300 8.52 15.43 12.31
CA LEU A 300 8.04 16.65 12.97
C LEU A 300 9.13 17.34 13.80
N ALA A 301 9.98 16.56 14.48
CA ALA A 301 11.07 17.07 15.32
C ALA A 301 12.17 17.74 14.49
N GLU A 302 12.46 17.21 13.30
CA GLU A 302 13.40 17.78 12.33
C GLU A 302 12.82 18.99 11.56
N GLY A 303 11.55 19.32 11.78
CA GLY A 303 10.90 20.46 11.15
C GLY A 303 10.63 20.27 9.65
N CYS A 304 10.45 19.02 9.19
CA CYS A 304 10.08 18.76 7.79
C CYS A 304 8.65 19.19 7.45
N ALA A 305 7.76 19.24 8.46
CA ALA A 305 6.36 19.63 8.33
C ALA A 305 5.74 19.99 9.69
N ASP A 306 4.55 20.60 9.68
CA ASP A 306 3.75 20.85 10.88
C ASP A 306 2.87 19.66 11.27
N MET A 307 2.51 18.84 10.28
CA MET A 307 1.70 17.64 10.41
C MET A 307 2.23 16.50 9.55
N VAL A 308 1.79 15.29 9.86
CA VAL A 308 2.06 14.09 9.07
C VAL A 308 0.76 13.45 8.60
N SER A 309 0.74 13.00 7.34
CA SER A 309 -0.34 12.26 6.71
C SER A 309 0.01 10.78 6.68
N LEU A 310 -0.79 9.99 7.38
CA LEU A 310 -0.72 8.54 7.38
C LEU A 310 -2.03 8.03 6.77
N ALA A 311 -1.98 7.38 5.63
CA ALA A 311 -3.17 6.77 5.02
C ALA A 311 -3.27 5.29 5.43
N ARG A 312 -2.51 4.44 4.74
CA ARG A 312 -2.49 2.98 4.94
C ARG A 312 -2.18 2.51 6.37
N PRO A 313 -1.38 3.21 7.20
CA PRO A 313 -1.25 2.87 8.62
C PRO A 313 -2.59 2.82 9.38
N PHE A 314 -3.60 3.61 9.01
CA PHE A 314 -4.94 3.52 9.62
C PHE A 314 -5.83 2.40 9.06
N LEU A 315 -5.46 1.80 7.94
CA LEU A 315 -6.02 0.49 7.55
C LEU A 315 -5.38 -0.62 8.38
N ALA A 316 -4.07 -0.56 8.60
CA ALA A 316 -3.34 -1.52 9.43
C ALA A 316 -3.79 -1.47 10.89
N ASP A 317 -3.87 -0.28 11.50
CA ASP A 317 -4.24 -0.13 12.90
C ASP A 317 -5.07 1.14 13.11
N PRO A 318 -6.38 1.03 13.43
CA PRO A 318 -7.17 2.21 13.76
C PRO A 318 -6.75 2.88 15.08
N ASP A 319 -6.10 2.15 15.99
CA ASP A 319 -5.69 2.62 17.32
C ASP A 319 -4.26 3.17 17.34
N PHE A 320 -3.67 3.44 16.16
CA PHE A 320 -2.30 3.93 16.02
C PHE A 320 -1.96 5.06 17.00
N VAL A 321 -2.80 6.10 17.06
CA VAL A 321 -2.55 7.27 17.92
C VAL A 321 -2.78 6.93 19.39
N ALA A 322 -3.86 6.21 19.72
CA ALA A 322 -4.15 5.77 21.09
C ALA A 322 -3.01 4.93 21.68
N LYS A 323 -2.43 4.01 20.89
CA LYS A 323 -1.30 3.18 21.30
C LYS A 323 0.00 3.99 21.45
N ALA A 324 0.24 4.97 20.58
CA ALA A 324 1.34 5.91 20.72
C ALA A 324 1.22 6.75 22.01
N VAL A 325 0.02 7.25 22.31
CA VAL A 325 -0.29 7.97 23.57
C VAL A 325 -0.04 7.08 24.80
N ALA A 326 -0.41 5.80 24.71
CA ALA A 326 -0.22 4.83 25.78
C ALA A 326 1.24 4.36 25.93
N GLY A 327 2.16 4.79 25.05
CA GLY A 327 3.56 4.36 25.08
C GLY A 327 3.74 2.89 24.73
N ARG A 328 2.90 2.35 23.84
CA ARG A 328 2.94 0.93 23.39
C ARG A 328 3.06 0.82 21.87
N PRO A 329 4.09 1.40 21.24
CA PRO A 329 4.27 1.37 19.78
C PRO A 329 4.45 -0.05 19.22
N GLU A 330 5.00 -0.98 20.00
CA GLU A 330 5.22 -2.38 19.63
C GLU A 330 3.91 -3.14 19.37
N LEU A 331 2.77 -2.64 19.87
CA LEU A 331 1.45 -3.21 19.65
C LEU A 331 0.70 -2.58 18.47
N ILE A 332 1.31 -1.62 17.77
CA ILE A 332 0.74 -1.01 16.57
C ILE A 332 0.96 -1.95 15.38
N ALA A 333 -0.12 -2.40 14.74
CA ALA A 333 -0.02 -3.25 13.56
C ALA A 333 0.66 -2.48 12.41
N PRO A 334 1.81 -2.94 11.90
CA PRO A 334 2.61 -2.15 10.98
C PRO A 334 2.02 -2.18 9.57
N CYS A 335 1.90 -1.01 8.94
CA CYS A 335 1.71 -0.95 7.50
C CYS A 335 3.04 -1.28 6.80
N ILE A 336 3.10 -2.49 6.23
CA ILE A 336 4.26 -2.97 5.45
C ILE A 336 4.29 -2.47 3.99
N ALA A 337 3.42 -1.51 3.64
CA ALA A 337 3.33 -0.92 2.30
C ALA A 337 3.14 -1.92 1.12
N CYS A 338 2.60 -3.12 1.39
CA CYS A 338 2.46 -4.20 0.40
C CYS A 338 1.49 -3.89 -0.75
N ASN A 339 0.56 -2.94 -0.56
CA ASN A 339 -0.54 -2.58 -1.47
C ASN A 339 -1.57 -3.69 -1.80
N GLN A 340 -1.36 -4.93 -1.37
CA GLN A 340 -2.12 -6.11 -1.83
C GLN A 340 -3.62 -6.10 -1.48
N ALA A 341 -3.97 -5.64 -0.29
CA ALA A 341 -5.35 -5.64 0.21
C ALA A 341 -6.03 -4.27 0.09
N CYS A 342 -5.24 -3.20 0.00
CA CYS A 342 -5.75 -1.84 -0.11
C CYS A 342 -5.78 -1.42 -1.60
N LEU A 343 -4.68 -0.89 -2.10
CA LEU A 343 -4.62 -0.28 -3.42
C LEU A 343 -4.94 -1.26 -4.56
N ASP A 344 -4.38 -2.48 -4.53
CA ASP A 344 -4.67 -3.51 -5.53
C ASP A 344 -6.16 -3.92 -5.54
N HIS A 345 -6.82 -3.94 -4.38
CA HIS A 345 -8.26 -4.16 -4.29
C HIS A 345 -9.04 -2.99 -4.88
N THR A 346 -8.68 -1.75 -4.53
CA THR A 346 -9.33 -0.55 -5.06
C THR A 346 -9.28 -0.53 -6.59
N PHE A 347 -8.10 -0.76 -7.17
CA PHE A 347 -7.94 -0.84 -8.62
C PHE A 347 -8.61 -2.07 -9.25
N ALA A 348 -8.94 -3.09 -8.48
CA ALA A 348 -9.71 -4.25 -8.93
C ALA A 348 -11.23 -4.09 -8.69
N GLY A 349 -11.69 -2.92 -8.25
CA GLY A 349 -13.11 -2.68 -7.94
C GLY A 349 -13.62 -3.44 -6.71
N LYS A 350 -12.72 -3.92 -5.85
CA LYS A 350 -13.03 -4.58 -4.57
C LYS A 350 -12.97 -3.57 -3.44
N VAL A 351 -13.68 -3.84 -2.34
CA VAL A 351 -13.52 -3.05 -1.10
C VAL A 351 -12.07 -3.18 -0.62
N SER A 352 -11.44 -2.04 -0.33
CA SER A 352 -10.12 -1.98 0.30
C SER A 352 -10.15 -2.63 1.67
N SER A 353 -9.07 -3.33 2.01
CA SER A 353 -8.81 -3.91 3.32
C SER A 353 -7.32 -3.80 3.64
N CYS A 354 -6.84 -4.53 4.65
CA CYS A 354 -5.43 -4.58 5.01
C CYS A 354 -4.94 -6.02 5.15
N LEU A 355 -3.72 -6.29 4.67
CA LEU A 355 -3.09 -7.60 4.80
C LEU A 355 -2.93 -8.00 6.27
N VAL A 356 -2.54 -7.05 7.12
CA VAL A 356 -2.28 -7.30 8.55
C VAL A 356 -3.51 -7.08 9.43
N ASN A 357 -4.59 -6.53 8.87
CA ASN A 357 -5.84 -6.25 9.58
C ASN A 357 -7.06 -6.48 8.67
N PRO A 358 -7.58 -7.71 8.61
CA PRO A 358 -8.75 -8.05 7.80
C PRO A 358 -10.04 -7.32 8.20
N LYS A 359 -10.10 -6.73 9.41
CA LYS A 359 -11.24 -5.94 9.88
C LYS A 359 -11.34 -4.60 9.14
N ALA A 360 -10.27 -4.12 8.50
CA ALA A 360 -10.26 -2.86 7.79
C ALA A 360 -11.27 -2.87 6.63
N GLY A 361 -12.25 -1.97 6.69
CA GLY A 361 -13.38 -1.88 5.75
C GLY A 361 -14.50 -2.89 6.01
N PHE A 362 -14.38 -3.71 7.05
CA PHE A 362 -15.32 -4.75 7.46
C PHE A 362 -15.65 -4.64 8.95
N GLU A 363 -15.53 -3.44 9.55
CA GLU A 363 -15.66 -3.23 10.99
C GLU A 363 -17.04 -3.64 11.53
N THR A 364 -18.10 -3.52 10.73
CA THR A 364 -19.46 -3.95 11.10
C THR A 364 -19.78 -5.40 10.76
N GLU A 365 -18.92 -6.07 9.98
CA GLU A 365 -19.16 -7.44 9.49
C GLU A 365 -18.26 -8.46 10.18
N LEU A 366 -16.99 -8.13 10.38
CA LEU A 366 -15.99 -8.96 11.06
C LEU A 366 -15.79 -8.45 12.49
N VAL A 367 -16.73 -8.80 13.35
CA VAL A 367 -16.73 -8.42 14.77
C VAL A 367 -16.09 -9.54 15.60
N VAL A 368 -15.01 -9.20 16.32
CA VAL A 368 -14.37 -10.11 17.27
C VAL A 368 -14.93 -9.83 18.66
N ALA A 369 -16.08 -10.45 18.96
CA ALA A 369 -16.70 -10.35 20.29
C ALA A 369 -16.07 -11.35 21.29
N PRO A 370 -16.16 -11.15 22.61
CA PRO A 370 -15.81 -12.19 23.58
C PRO A 370 -16.58 -13.49 23.32
N ALA A 371 -15.93 -14.64 23.49
CA ALA A 371 -16.58 -15.93 23.32
C ALA A 371 -17.59 -16.20 24.45
N GLU A 372 -18.75 -16.77 24.13
CA GLU A 372 -19.75 -17.17 25.12
C GLU A 372 -19.25 -18.31 26.02
N ILE A 373 -18.46 -19.21 25.44
CA ILE A 373 -17.82 -20.34 26.13
C ILE A 373 -16.33 -20.32 25.78
N THR A 374 -15.48 -20.19 26.81
CA THR A 374 -14.04 -20.26 26.63
C THR A 374 -13.61 -21.71 26.42
N LYS A 375 -12.60 -21.91 25.58
CA LYS A 375 -12.10 -23.22 25.13
C LYS A 375 -10.58 -23.26 25.18
N THR A 376 -10.01 -24.44 25.24
CA THR A 376 -8.59 -24.70 24.98
C THR A 376 -8.37 -24.89 23.48
N VAL A 377 -7.49 -24.10 22.89
CA VAL A 377 -7.26 -24.09 21.43
C VAL A 377 -5.80 -24.41 21.13
N ALA A 378 -5.56 -25.48 20.38
CA ALA A 378 -4.26 -25.80 19.82
C ALA A 378 -4.15 -25.20 18.41
N VAL A 379 -3.17 -24.33 18.19
CA VAL A 379 -2.84 -23.82 16.85
C VAL A 379 -1.51 -24.40 16.42
N VAL A 380 -1.46 -25.10 15.29
CA VAL A 380 -0.24 -25.79 14.83
C VAL A 380 0.33 -25.10 13.59
N GLY A 381 1.42 -24.35 13.79
CA GLY A 381 2.13 -23.57 12.78
C GLY A 381 2.12 -22.07 13.10
N ALA A 382 3.23 -21.53 13.56
CA ALA A 382 3.45 -20.11 13.84
C ALA A 382 3.80 -19.28 12.59
N GLY A 383 3.20 -19.63 11.44
CA GLY A 383 3.13 -18.76 10.28
C GLY A 383 2.05 -17.69 10.43
N PRO A 384 1.88 -16.78 9.44
CA PRO A 384 0.93 -15.68 9.53
C PRO A 384 -0.53 -16.11 9.79
N ALA A 385 -0.96 -17.26 9.24
CA ALA A 385 -2.30 -17.79 9.50
C ALA A 385 -2.51 -18.23 10.95
N GLY A 386 -1.56 -19.00 11.50
CA GLY A 386 -1.68 -19.50 12.87
C GLY A 386 -1.47 -18.40 13.89
N MET A 387 -0.53 -17.46 13.66
CA MET A 387 -0.35 -16.33 14.56
C MET A 387 -1.57 -15.41 14.60
N SER A 388 -2.20 -15.11 13.45
CA SER A 388 -3.43 -14.30 13.45
C SER A 388 -4.59 -15.02 14.13
N ALA A 389 -4.78 -16.31 13.85
CA ALA A 389 -5.80 -17.12 14.52
C ALA A 389 -5.58 -17.19 16.05
N ALA A 390 -4.33 -17.40 16.48
CA ALA A 390 -3.98 -17.50 17.90
C ALA A 390 -4.24 -16.19 18.65
N ILE A 391 -3.81 -15.05 18.08
CA ILE A 391 -4.06 -13.72 18.64
C ILE A 391 -5.56 -13.45 18.74
N THR A 392 -6.33 -13.73 17.68
CA THR A 392 -7.78 -13.48 17.68
C THR A 392 -8.53 -14.43 18.61
N CYS A 393 -8.16 -15.70 18.71
CA CYS A 393 -8.76 -16.61 19.70
C CYS A 393 -8.49 -16.13 21.14
N ALA A 394 -7.26 -15.68 21.42
CA ALA A 394 -6.94 -15.13 22.74
C ALA A 394 -7.66 -13.79 23.01
N GLU A 395 -7.85 -12.93 22.00
CA GLU A 395 -8.67 -11.71 22.10
C GLU A 395 -10.13 -12.02 22.49
N ARG A 396 -10.67 -13.17 22.06
CA ARG A 396 -12.01 -13.64 22.46
C ARG A 396 -12.06 -14.29 23.85
N GLY A 397 -10.90 -14.58 24.45
CA GLY A 397 -10.79 -15.17 25.79
C GLY A 397 -10.48 -16.67 25.83
N HIS A 398 -10.17 -17.31 24.71
CA HIS A 398 -9.75 -18.72 24.70
C HIS A 398 -8.34 -18.89 25.30
N SER A 399 -8.07 -20.08 25.86
CA SER A 399 -6.72 -20.48 26.27
C SER A 399 -5.98 -21.09 25.09
N VAL A 400 -5.03 -20.36 24.52
CA VAL A 400 -4.37 -20.75 23.26
C VAL A 400 -2.95 -21.26 23.49
N THR A 401 -2.63 -22.40 22.89
CA THR A 401 -1.25 -22.87 22.72
C THR A 401 -0.89 -22.90 21.24
N LEU A 402 0.15 -22.16 20.86
CA LEU A 402 0.67 -22.09 19.49
C LEU A 402 1.96 -22.90 19.37
N PHE A 403 1.90 -23.96 18.58
CA PHE A 403 3.01 -24.88 18.30
C PHE A 403 3.73 -24.51 17.00
N ASP A 404 5.05 -24.66 16.96
CA ASP A 404 5.81 -24.68 15.71
C ASP A 404 7.03 -25.60 15.82
N ALA A 405 7.39 -26.25 14.72
CA ALA A 405 8.58 -27.07 14.62
C ALA A 405 9.87 -26.23 14.59
N ALA A 406 9.81 -24.98 14.12
CA ALA A 406 10.91 -24.04 14.13
C ALA A 406 11.10 -23.43 15.53
N ALA A 407 12.32 -23.00 15.85
CA ALA A 407 12.65 -22.34 17.11
C ALA A 407 12.17 -20.88 17.20
N GLU A 408 11.71 -20.30 16.09
CA GLU A 408 11.18 -18.95 16.00
C GLU A 408 9.84 -18.91 15.25
N ILE A 409 9.00 -17.93 15.59
CA ILE A 409 7.76 -17.63 14.87
C ILE A 409 8.05 -17.00 13.50
N GLY A 410 7.03 -16.91 12.65
CA GLY A 410 7.04 -16.15 11.40
C GLY A 410 6.78 -17.01 10.16
N GLY A 411 7.11 -18.30 10.21
CA GLY A 411 6.94 -19.20 9.08
C GLY A 411 7.61 -18.65 7.81
N GLN A 412 6.84 -18.49 6.72
CA GLN A 412 7.39 -17.94 5.47
C GLN A 412 7.75 -16.46 5.54
N LEU A 413 7.25 -15.69 6.52
CA LEU A 413 7.62 -14.29 6.68
C LEU A 413 9.13 -14.12 6.97
N ASN A 414 9.77 -15.13 7.57
CA ASN A 414 11.22 -15.12 7.80
C ASN A 414 12.04 -15.23 6.51
N MET A 415 11.46 -15.73 5.42
CA MET A 415 12.09 -15.67 4.09
C MET A 415 11.73 -14.38 3.36
N ALA A 416 10.54 -13.82 3.61
CA ALA A 416 10.13 -12.56 3.00
C ALA A 416 10.95 -11.36 3.52
N LYS A 417 11.30 -11.36 4.81
CA LYS A 417 11.98 -10.23 5.47
C LYS A 417 13.44 -10.02 5.03
N VAL A 418 14.08 -11.04 4.45
CA VAL A 418 15.46 -10.94 3.93
C VAL A 418 15.54 -10.49 2.47
N ILE A 419 14.39 -10.28 1.81
CA ILE A 419 14.35 -9.81 0.43
C ILE A 419 14.59 -8.29 0.42
N PRO A 420 15.57 -7.78 -0.35
CA PRO A 420 15.76 -6.34 -0.52
C PRO A 420 14.47 -5.65 -0.98
N GLY A 421 14.09 -4.58 -0.29
CA GLY A 421 12.82 -3.86 -0.47
C GLY A 421 11.62 -4.47 0.26
N LYS A 422 11.84 -5.43 1.17
CA LYS A 422 10.83 -6.05 2.06
C LYS A 422 11.22 -6.03 3.54
N GLU A 423 12.07 -5.10 3.94
CA GLU A 423 12.58 -4.95 5.30
C GLU A 423 11.43 -4.71 6.31
N GLU A 424 10.33 -4.09 5.86
CA GLU A 424 9.12 -3.89 6.67
C GLU A 424 8.53 -5.20 7.26
N PHE A 425 8.85 -6.35 6.68
CA PHE A 425 8.43 -7.65 7.24
C PHE A 425 9.14 -8.00 8.56
N HIS A 426 10.31 -7.42 8.85
CA HIS A 426 10.90 -7.51 10.19
C HIS A 426 9.93 -6.96 11.24
N GLY A 427 9.44 -5.73 11.03
CA GLY A 427 8.47 -5.09 11.92
C GLY A 427 7.17 -5.88 12.06
N LEU A 428 6.70 -6.56 11.00
CA LEU A 428 5.51 -7.42 11.07
C LEU A 428 5.73 -8.65 11.96
N VAL A 429 6.87 -9.33 11.84
CA VAL A 429 7.20 -10.48 12.70
C VAL A 429 7.37 -10.03 14.15
N ASP A 430 7.99 -8.87 14.37
CA ASP A 430 8.15 -8.29 15.72
C ASP A 430 6.81 -7.92 16.35
N TRP A 431 5.88 -7.35 15.57
CA TRP A 431 4.52 -7.07 16.02
C TRP A 431 3.77 -8.36 16.39
N PHE A 432 3.86 -9.42 15.58
CA PHE A 432 3.27 -10.71 15.95
C PHE A 432 3.84 -11.23 17.27
N ARG A 433 5.15 -11.11 17.47
CA ARG A 433 5.80 -11.49 18.74
C ARG A 433 5.23 -10.70 19.92
N ALA A 434 5.14 -9.39 19.79
CA ALA A 434 4.60 -8.52 20.83
C ALA A 434 3.12 -8.84 21.15
N MET A 435 2.31 -9.05 20.11
CA MET A 435 0.89 -9.39 20.27
C MET A 435 0.66 -10.77 20.92
N LEU A 436 1.45 -11.77 20.57
CA LEU A 436 1.36 -13.10 21.21
C LEU A 436 1.66 -13.01 22.72
N VAL A 437 2.63 -12.17 23.10
CA VAL A 437 2.95 -11.89 24.50
C VAL A 437 1.83 -11.09 25.18
N ASP A 438 1.36 -9.99 24.57
CA ASP A 438 0.26 -9.16 25.10
C ASP A 438 -1.02 -9.97 25.34
N LYS A 439 -1.33 -10.91 24.45
CA LYS A 439 -2.51 -11.78 24.56
C LYS A 439 -2.30 -13.03 25.41
N GLY A 440 -1.10 -13.25 25.96
CA GLY A 440 -0.81 -14.40 26.82
C GLY A 440 -0.91 -15.75 26.10
N VAL A 441 -0.63 -15.79 24.79
CA VAL A 441 -0.60 -17.06 24.03
C VAL A 441 0.59 -17.90 24.48
N THR A 442 0.36 -19.15 24.84
CA THR A 442 1.44 -20.08 25.21
C THR A 442 2.17 -20.53 23.95
N LEU A 443 3.49 -20.28 23.87
CA LEU A 443 4.32 -20.66 22.73
C LEU A 443 5.05 -21.99 23.00
N ALA A 444 4.90 -22.94 22.08
CA ALA A 444 5.60 -24.22 22.09
C ALA A 444 6.41 -24.39 20.79
N LEU A 445 7.51 -23.64 20.70
CA LEU A 445 8.42 -23.64 19.55
C LEU A 445 9.46 -24.76 19.63
N GLY A 446 10.10 -25.08 18.51
CA GLY A 446 11.08 -26.16 18.41
C GLY A 446 10.48 -27.57 18.57
N ARG A 447 9.14 -27.67 18.48
CA ARG A 447 8.39 -28.92 18.71
C ARG A 447 7.52 -29.22 17.50
N ARG A 448 7.88 -30.26 16.76
CA ARG A 448 6.95 -30.87 15.79
C ARG A 448 5.92 -31.68 16.56
N VAL A 449 4.63 -31.42 16.33
CA VAL A 449 3.52 -32.10 17.01
C VAL A 449 2.77 -33.04 16.05
N GLY A 450 2.35 -34.19 16.57
CA GLY A 450 1.47 -35.17 15.93
C GLY A 450 0.01 -35.02 16.38
N ALA A 451 -0.85 -35.94 15.93
CA ALA A 451 -2.28 -35.92 16.24
C ALA A 451 -2.55 -36.15 17.74
N GLU A 452 -1.76 -37.03 18.35
CA GLU A 452 -1.79 -37.39 19.77
C GLU A 452 -1.42 -36.22 20.70
N ASP A 453 -0.53 -35.32 20.26
CA ASP A 453 -0.06 -34.19 21.06
C ASP A 453 -1.13 -33.11 21.28
N VAL A 454 -2.12 -33.06 20.39
CA VAL A 454 -3.16 -32.01 20.36
C VAL A 454 -4.57 -32.56 20.56
N ALA A 455 -4.71 -33.88 20.76
CA ALA A 455 -6.01 -34.55 20.81
C ALA A 455 -6.92 -34.06 21.96
N ASP A 456 -6.31 -33.66 23.08
CA ASP A 456 -6.99 -33.24 24.32
C ASP A 456 -7.49 -31.78 24.30
N PHE A 457 -7.18 -31.00 23.25
CA PHE A 457 -7.70 -29.65 23.11
C PHE A 457 -9.15 -29.67 22.60
N ASP A 458 -9.94 -28.68 23.03
CA ASP A 458 -11.33 -28.52 22.58
C ASP A 458 -11.42 -28.20 21.09
N GLU A 459 -10.53 -27.32 20.60
CA GLU A 459 -10.43 -26.93 19.20
C GLU A 459 -8.98 -27.08 18.69
N ILE A 460 -8.84 -27.55 17.46
CA ILE A 460 -7.54 -27.74 16.81
C ILE A 460 -7.53 -26.97 15.49
N ILE A 461 -6.58 -26.05 15.33
CA ILE A 461 -6.37 -25.25 14.12
C ILE A 461 -5.04 -25.64 13.49
N VAL A 462 -5.10 -26.30 12.33
CA VAL A 462 -3.95 -26.70 11.52
C VAL A 462 -3.57 -25.58 10.56
N ALA A 463 -2.43 -24.94 10.83
CA ALA A 463 -1.85 -23.82 10.08
C ALA A 463 -0.42 -24.13 9.60
N THR A 464 -0.15 -25.39 9.28
CA THR A 464 1.18 -25.98 8.98
C THR A 464 1.82 -25.50 7.67
N GLY A 465 1.14 -24.63 6.91
CA GLY A 465 1.71 -23.96 5.75
C GLY A 465 1.85 -24.88 4.52
N VAL A 466 2.98 -24.79 3.84
CA VAL A 466 3.22 -25.42 2.53
C VAL A 466 4.63 -26.01 2.46
N THR A 467 4.84 -26.90 1.50
CA THR A 467 6.16 -27.38 1.09
C THR A 467 6.45 -26.98 -0.37
N PRO A 468 7.74 -26.86 -0.76
CA PRO A 468 8.11 -26.64 -2.15
C PRO A 468 7.56 -27.74 -3.06
N ARG A 469 7.09 -27.36 -4.25
CA ARG A 469 6.65 -28.32 -5.26
C ARG A 469 7.87 -28.95 -5.92
N ASP A 470 7.88 -30.28 -6.01
CA ASP A 470 8.82 -31.03 -6.84
C ASP A 470 8.48 -30.85 -8.34
N PRO A 471 9.37 -30.25 -9.15
CA PRO A 471 9.12 -30.07 -10.58
C PRO A 471 9.45 -31.32 -11.42
N GLN A 472 10.05 -32.36 -10.82
CA GLN A 472 10.44 -33.63 -11.46
C GLN A 472 11.33 -33.43 -12.69
N ILE A 473 12.31 -32.53 -12.61
CA ILE A 473 13.25 -32.25 -13.69
C ILE A 473 14.38 -33.29 -13.61
N PRO A 474 14.70 -34.00 -14.71
CA PRO A 474 15.85 -34.91 -14.73
C PRO A 474 17.14 -34.18 -14.30
N GLY A 475 17.87 -34.75 -13.34
CA GLY A 475 19.09 -34.16 -12.81
C GLY A 475 18.88 -33.08 -11.73
N GLN A 476 17.67 -32.90 -11.18
CA GLN A 476 17.41 -31.94 -10.11
C GLN A 476 18.14 -32.25 -8.78
N ASP A 477 18.67 -33.46 -8.60
CA ASP A 477 19.51 -33.83 -7.44
C ASP A 477 20.99 -33.44 -7.64
N HIS A 478 21.32 -32.77 -8.75
CA HIS A 478 22.68 -32.31 -9.04
C HIS A 478 23.16 -31.30 -7.97
N PRO A 479 24.44 -31.31 -7.55
CA PRO A 479 24.94 -30.45 -6.47
C PRO A 479 24.79 -28.93 -6.70
N SER A 480 24.59 -28.49 -7.95
CA SER A 480 24.34 -27.08 -8.29
C SER A 480 22.88 -26.64 -8.09
N VAL A 481 21.98 -27.55 -7.73
CA VAL A 481 20.55 -27.26 -7.56
C VAL A 481 20.26 -26.91 -6.11
N LEU A 482 19.65 -25.73 -5.89
CA LEU A 482 19.23 -25.25 -4.58
C LEU A 482 17.72 -25.00 -4.55
N GLY A 483 17.09 -25.27 -3.41
CA GLY A 483 15.74 -24.80 -3.14
C GLY A 483 15.72 -23.32 -2.75
N TYR A 484 14.62 -22.61 -3.03
CA TYR A 484 14.47 -21.22 -2.56
C TYR A 484 14.54 -21.10 -1.02
N ILE A 485 14.17 -22.15 -0.28
CA ILE A 485 14.29 -22.19 1.18
C ILE A 485 15.75 -22.25 1.59
N ASP A 486 16.57 -23.06 0.91
CA ASP A 486 18.00 -23.19 1.22
C ASP A 486 18.72 -21.86 1.02
N VAL A 487 18.40 -21.16 -0.06
CA VAL A 487 18.95 -19.83 -0.36
C VAL A 487 18.50 -18.79 0.67
N LEU A 488 17.19 -18.62 0.86
CA LEU A 488 16.65 -17.50 1.64
C LEU A 488 16.69 -17.71 3.17
N ARG A 489 16.62 -18.96 3.64
CA ARG A 489 16.57 -19.28 5.07
C ARG A 489 17.86 -19.89 5.59
N HIS A 490 18.46 -20.81 4.82
CA HIS A 490 19.64 -21.54 5.27
C HIS A 490 20.96 -20.91 4.79
N GLY A 491 20.89 -19.86 3.97
CA GLY A 491 22.05 -19.09 3.52
C GLY A 491 22.94 -19.85 2.53
N ALA A 492 22.38 -20.80 1.78
CA ALA A 492 23.13 -21.50 0.75
C ALA A 492 23.63 -20.52 -0.32
N GLU A 493 24.94 -20.53 -0.58
CA GLU A 493 25.57 -19.60 -1.52
C GLU A 493 25.30 -20.01 -2.97
N ALA A 494 24.72 -19.10 -3.75
CA ALA A 494 24.62 -19.22 -5.20
C ALA A 494 25.88 -18.66 -5.88
N GLY A 495 26.32 -19.33 -6.95
CA GLY A 495 27.44 -18.93 -7.79
C GLY A 495 27.20 -17.63 -8.58
N LYS A 496 28.09 -17.31 -9.54
CA LYS A 496 28.03 -16.03 -10.26
C LYS A 496 26.90 -15.99 -11.30
N ARG A 497 26.62 -17.13 -11.94
CA ARG A 497 25.57 -17.29 -12.94
C ARG A 497 24.47 -18.18 -12.39
N VAL A 498 23.24 -17.67 -12.33
CA VAL A 498 22.11 -18.37 -11.69
C VAL A 498 20.92 -18.49 -12.63
N ALA A 499 20.39 -19.71 -12.77
CA ALA A 499 19.11 -19.94 -13.42
C ALA A 499 18.00 -20.11 -12.38
N VAL A 500 16.97 -19.27 -12.41
CA VAL A 500 15.82 -19.34 -11.49
C VAL A 500 14.62 -19.98 -12.18
N ILE A 501 14.19 -21.15 -11.71
CA ILE A 501 13.05 -21.88 -12.25
C ILE A 501 11.76 -21.44 -11.55
N GLY A 502 10.93 -20.69 -12.27
CA GLY A 502 9.65 -20.17 -11.80
C GLY A 502 9.67 -18.65 -11.68
N ALA A 503 8.72 -17.97 -12.34
CA ALA A 503 8.61 -16.50 -12.34
C ALA A 503 7.31 -16.00 -11.67
N GLY A 504 6.90 -16.67 -10.59
CA GLY A 504 5.87 -16.19 -9.66
C GLY A 504 6.46 -15.25 -8.59
N GLY A 505 5.68 -14.90 -7.57
CA GLY A 505 6.13 -13.99 -6.50
C GLY A 505 7.47 -14.39 -5.87
N ILE A 506 7.62 -15.65 -5.46
CA ILE A 506 8.88 -16.17 -4.90
C ILE A 506 10.04 -16.10 -5.90
N GLY A 507 9.78 -16.36 -7.18
CA GLY A 507 10.82 -16.29 -8.23
C GLY A 507 11.36 -14.88 -8.43
N PHE A 508 10.48 -13.87 -8.40
CA PHE A 508 10.88 -12.47 -8.43
C PHE A 508 11.65 -12.05 -7.18
N ASP A 509 11.17 -12.45 -6.00
CA ASP A 509 11.84 -12.16 -4.72
C ASP A 509 13.25 -12.77 -4.67
N VAL A 510 13.39 -14.04 -5.04
CA VAL A 510 14.70 -14.72 -5.11
C VAL A 510 15.60 -14.07 -6.14
N SER A 511 15.07 -13.67 -7.30
CA SER A 511 15.87 -12.97 -8.30
C SER A 511 16.38 -11.63 -7.77
N GLU A 512 15.55 -10.86 -7.08
CA GLU A 512 15.94 -9.59 -6.45
C GLU A 512 17.02 -9.81 -5.39
N PHE A 513 16.84 -10.82 -4.52
CA PHE A 513 17.83 -11.20 -3.51
C PHE A 513 19.19 -11.59 -4.13
N LEU A 514 19.18 -12.28 -5.28
CA LEU A 514 20.41 -12.75 -5.91
C LEU A 514 21.22 -11.63 -6.59
N VAL A 515 20.54 -10.59 -7.11
CA VAL A 515 21.18 -9.50 -7.85
C VAL A 515 21.50 -8.28 -7.01
N THR A 516 20.88 -8.13 -5.84
CA THR A 516 21.06 -6.95 -4.98
C THR A 516 22.04 -7.28 -3.85
N GLY A 517 23.02 -6.39 -3.65
CA GLY A 517 23.91 -6.41 -2.49
C GLY A 517 23.23 -5.71 -1.32
N ASP A 518 23.65 -4.47 -1.05
CA ASP A 518 22.96 -3.63 -0.07
C ASP A 518 21.60 -3.18 -0.62
N SER A 519 20.57 -3.16 0.25
CA SER A 519 19.22 -2.78 -0.15
C SER A 519 19.12 -1.26 -0.34
N PRO A 520 18.77 -0.76 -1.55
CA PRO A 520 18.55 0.66 -1.77
C PRO A 520 17.42 1.22 -0.89
N THR A 521 16.46 0.39 -0.48
CA THR A 521 15.34 0.82 0.38
C THR A 521 15.79 1.29 1.76
N GLU A 522 16.97 0.89 2.23
CA GLU A 522 17.55 1.33 3.50
C GLU A 522 18.37 2.64 3.39
N SER A 523 18.62 3.13 2.17
CA SER A 523 19.41 4.33 1.89
C SER A 523 18.69 5.23 0.90
N LEU A 524 18.14 6.36 1.37
CA LEU A 524 17.43 7.31 0.51
C LEU A 524 18.27 7.79 -0.69
N PRO A 525 19.57 8.15 -0.55
CA PRO A 525 20.40 8.53 -1.69
C PRO A 525 20.55 7.41 -2.73
N ASP A 526 20.72 6.16 -2.30
CA ASP A 526 20.87 5.03 -3.21
C ASP A 526 19.55 4.71 -3.93
N TRP A 527 18.43 4.75 -3.21
CA TRP A 527 17.11 4.62 -3.82
C TRP A 527 16.82 5.75 -4.82
N MET A 528 17.16 6.99 -4.48
CA MET A 528 16.99 8.13 -5.40
C MET A 528 17.82 7.95 -6.67
N ARG A 529 19.08 7.52 -6.54
CA ARG A 529 19.96 7.22 -7.68
C ARG A 529 19.40 6.07 -8.53
N GLU A 530 19.01 4.97 -7.91
CA GLU A 530 18.46 3.79 -8.59
C GLU A 530 17.24 4.15 -9.44
N TRP A 531 16.36 5.02 -8.95
CA TRP A 531 15.12 5.40 -9.65
C TRP A 531 15.20 6.72 -10.43
N GLY A 532 16.37 7.37 -10.46
CA GLY A 532 16.57 8.63 -11.17
C GLY A 532 15.76 9.79 -10.58
N VAL A 533 15.57 9.80 -9.27
CA VAL A 533 14.94 10.91 -8.52
C VAL A 533 16.00 11.91 -8.12
N THR A 534 15.72 13.20 -8.30
CA THR A 534 16.62 14.28 -7.85
C THR A 534 15.81 15.46 -7.31
N ASP A 535 16.51 16.46 -6.77
CA ASP A 535 15.92 17.69 -6.27
C ASP A 535 15.19 18.44 -7.41
N PRO A 536 13.89 18.78 -7.26
CA PRO A 536 13.16 19.54 -8.27
C PRO A 536 13.67 20.98 -8.49
N ALA A 537 14.57 21.48 -7.63
CA ALA A 537 15.32 22.73 -7.85
C ALA A 537 16.51 22.54 -8.81
N GLU A 538 17.04 21.32 -8.94
CA GLU A 538 18.14 20.99 -9.85
C GLU A 538 17.63 20.52 -11.21
N ALA A 539 16.56 19.70 -11.22
CA ALA A 539 15.95 19.22 -12.45
C ALA A 539 14.41 19.23 -12.38
N ARG A 540 13.77 19.77 -13.42
CA ARG A 540 12.31 19.86 -13.54
C ARG A 540 11.65 18.49 -13.27
N SER A 541 10.55 18.50 -12.53
CA SER A 541 9.78 17.31 -12.12
C SER A 541 10.47 16.41 -11.10
N GLY A 542 11.69 16.76 -10.65
CA GLY A 542 12.51 15.93 -9.76
C GLY A 542 13.00 14.63 -10.42
N LEU A 543 13.20 14.66 -11.74
CA LEU A 543 13.74 13.54 -12.51
C LEU A 543 15.16 13.87 -12.97
N SER A 544 16.11 13.00 -12.66
CA SER A 544 17.50 13.11 -13.10
C SER A 544 17.58 13.09 -14.64
N PRO A 545 18.31 14.02 -15.27
CA PRO A 545 18.59 13.96 -16.71
C PRO A 545 19.33 12.69 -17.13
N GLU A 546 20.08 12.06 -16.22
CA GLU A 546 20.80 10.81 -16.44
C GLU A 546 19.89 9.57 -16.32
N GLY A 547 18.64 9.77 -15.89
CA GLY A 547 17.68 8.69 -15.65
C GLY A 547 18.05 7.79 -14.46
N PRO A 548 17.42 6.61 -14.36
CA PRO A 548 17.73 5.57 -13.37
C PRO A 548 19.18 5.08 -13.47
N GLN A 549 19.88 5.02 -12.34
CA GLN A 549 21.28 4.57 -12.22
C GLN A 549 21.40 3.48 -11.13
N PRO A 550 20.88 2.26 -11.36
CA PRO A 550 21.03 1.16 -10.40
C PRO A 550 22.49 0.75 -10.24
N ASP A 551 22.85 0.19 -9.09
CA ASP A 551 24.13 -0.47 -8.93
C ASP A 551 24.20 -1.74 -9.82
N ALA A 552 25.42 -2.14 -10.20
CA ALA A 552 25.61 -3.34 -11.00
C ALA A 552 25.12 -4.59 -10.25
N PRO A 553 24.47 -5.55 -10.94
CA PRO A 553 23.96 -6.74 -10.28
C PRO A 553 25.11 -7.58 -9.71
N VAL A 554 24.92 -8.10 -8.48
CA VAL A 554 25.90 -8.97 -7.80
C VAL A 554 26.09 -10.31 -8.54
N ARG A 555 25.07 -10.75 -9.29
CA ARG A 555 25.05 -12.02 -10.05
C ARG A 555 24.36 -11.84 -11.39
N GLU A 556 24.74 -12.67 -12.36
CA GLU A 556 24.02 -12.83 -13.62
C GLU A 556 22.85 -13.79 -13.41
N VAL A 557 21.62 -13.32 -13.63
CA VAL A 557 20.40 -14.12 -13.37
C VAL A 557 19.56 -14.27 -14.63
N VAL A 558 19.18 -15.52 -14.93
CA VAL A 558 18.16 -15.85 -15.93
C VAL A 558 16.96 -16.45 -15.21
N MET A 559 15.81 -15.77 -15.24
CA MET A 559 14.55 -16.25 -14.66
C MET A 559 13.66 -16.89 -15.73
N LEU A 560 13.15 -18.08 -15.47
CA LEU A 560 12.44 -18.89 -16.46
C LEU A 560 11.05 -19.29 -15.99
N GLN A 561 10.08 -19.37 -16.90
CA GLN A 561 8.78 -19.98 -16.64
C GLN A 561 8.24 -20.81 -17.82
N ARG A 562 7.48 -21.86 -17.49
CA ARG A 562 6.77 -22.69 -18.48
C ARG A 562 5.66 -21.95 -19.22
N LYS A 563 4.94 -21.06 -18.54
CA LYS A 563 3.83 -20.31 -19.15
C LYS A 563 4.38 -19.37 -20.23
N SER A 564 3.69 -19.29 -21.37
CA SER A 564 4.04 -18.39 -22.47
C SER A 564 3.67 -16.92 -22.21
N GLU A 565 2.92 -16.62 -21.15
CA GLU A 565 2.60 -15.24 -20.78
C GLU A 565 3.85 -14.46 -20.33
N LYS A 566 3.78 -13.13 -20.37
CA LYS A 566 4.89 -12.28 -19.89
C LYS A 566 5.23 -12.62 -18.43
N PRO A 567 6.51 -12.86 -18.08
CA PRO A 567 6.93 -13.09 -16.70
C PRO A 567 6.47 -11.97 -15.77
N GLY A 568 5.94 -12.35 -14.60
CA GLY A 568 5.41 -11.41 -13.62
C GLY A 568 4.07 -10.77 -13.99
N LYS A 569 3.37 -11.22 -15.04
CA LYS A 569 2.04 -10.70 -15.43
C LYS A 569 0.99 -10.77 -14.30
N ARG A 570 1.10 -11.78 -13.42
CA ARG A 570 0.17 -12.01 -12.30
C ARG A 570 0.67 -11.46 -10.95
N LEU A 571 1.76 -10.68 -10.94
CA LEU A 571 2.16 -9.95 -9.72
C LEU A 571 1.12 -8.87 -9.36
N GLY A 572 1.26 -8.29 -8.17
CA GLY A 572 0.37 -7.23 -7.68
C GLY A 572 0.14 -6.13 -8.70
N LYS A 573 -1.09 -5.62 -8.78
CA LYS A 573 -1.53 -4.70 -9.85
C LYS A 573 -0.73 -3.40 -9.81
N THR A 574 -0.39 -2.93 -8.62
CA THR A 574 0.32 -1.66 -8.39
C THR A 574 1.81 -1.81 -8.08
N THR A 575 2.29 -3.02 -7.81
CA THR A 575 3.70 -3.29 -7.44
C THR A 575 4.44 -4.14 -8.46
N GLY A 576 3.74 -4.96 -9.25
CA GLY A 576 4.36 -5.87 -10.21
C GLY A 576 5.20 -5.17 -11.27
N TRP A 577 4.86 -3.93 -11.63
CA TRP A 577 5.67 -3.14 -12.56
C TRP A 577 7.01 -2.71 -11.95
N ILE A 578 7.04 -2.44 -10.64
CA ILE A 578 8.23 -2.04 -9.89
C ILE A 578 9.23 -3.21 -9.91
N HIS A 579 8.79 -4.41 -9.53
CA HIS A 579 9.66 -5.60 -9.51
C HIS A 579 10.19 -5.95 -10.91
N ARG A 580 9.36 -5.83 -11.95
CA ARG A 580 9.82 -6.04 -13.33
C ARG A 580 10.84 -4.98 -13.76
N ALA A 581 10.59 -3.71 -13.46
CA ALA A 581 11.50 -2.63 -13.81
C ALA A 581 12.84 -2.76 -13.06
N GLY A 582 12.82 -3.02 -11.75
CA GLY A 582 14.03 -3.22 -10.94
C GLY A 582 14.92 -4.33 -11.48
N LEU A 583 14.35 -5.52 -11.72
CA LEU A 583 15.12 -6.63 -12.30
C LEU A 583 15.61 -6.35 -13.73
N GLN A 584 14.83 -5.64 -14.55
CA GLN A 584 15.25 -5.23 -15.89
C GLN A 584 16.40 -4.23 -15.86
N MET A 585 16.36 -3.27 -14.93
CA MET A 585 17.44 -2.30 -14.71
C MET A 585 18.74 -2.99 -14.25
N LYS A 586 18.61 -4.11 -13.51
CA LYS A 586 19.71 -4.98 -13.10
C LYS A 586 20.04 -6.09 -14.11
N ALA A 587 19.62 -5.93 -15.36
CA ALA A 587 19.91 -6.83 -16.49
C ALA A 587 19.52 -8.30 -16.30
N VAL A 588 18.52 -8.61 -15.46
CA VAL A 588 17.98 -9.96 -15.32
C VAL A 588 17.26 -10.37 -16.60
N GLU A 589 17.71 -11.48 -17.20
CA GLU A 589 17.04 -12.05 -18.36
C GLU A 589 15.78 -12.82 -17.92
N MET A 590 14.67 -12.65 -18.64
CA MET A 590 13.41 -13.33 -18.31
C MET A 590 12.90 -14.13 -19.52
N LYS A 591 12.87 -15.46 -19.40
CA LYS A 591 12.41 -16.39 -20.45
C LYS A 591 11.03 -16.98 -20.11
N ALA A 592 10.15 -17.01 -21.09
CA ALA A 592 8.80 -17.58 -20.98
C ALA A 592 8.57 -18.68 -22.03
N GLY A 593 7.57 -19.54 -21.79
CA GLY A 593 7.22 -20.61 -22.73
C GLY A 593 8.31 -21.67 -22.88
N VAL A 594 9.11 -21.91 -21.84
CA VAL A 594 10.20 -22.89 -21.85
C VAL A 594 9.75 -24.25 -21.32
N ASN A 595 10.39 -25.32 -21.78
CA ASN A 595 10.38 -26.63 -21.14
C ASN A 595 11.72 -26.85 -20.47
N TYR A 596 11.72 -27.52 -19.31
CA TYR A 596 12.94 -27.92 -18.62
C TYR A 596 13.26 -29.37 -19.01
N GLU A 597 14.37 -29.58 -19.72
CA GLU A 597 14.73 -30.89 -20.28
C GLU A 597 15.55 -31.71 -19.28
N ARG A 598 16.62 -31.13 -18.73
CA ARG A 598 17.45 -31.70 -17.66
C ARG A 598 18.40 -30.66 -17.06
N ILE A 599 19.06 -31.03 -15.96
CA ILE A 599 20.15 -30.30 -15.32
C ILE A 599 21.39 -31.20 -15.26
N ASP A 600 22.55 -30.69 -15.68
CA ASP A 600 23.86 -31.38 -15.61
C ASP A 600 25.01 -30.36 -15.44
N ASP A 601 26.27 -30.81 -15.54
CA ASP A 601 27.47 -29.97 -15.42
C ASP A 601 27.52 -28.78 -16.39
N ALA A 602 26.82 -28.86 -17.53
CA ALA A 602 26.76 -27.75 -18.49
C ALA A 602 25.73 -26.69 -18.11
N GLY A 603 24.83 -26.97 -17.16
CA GLY A 603 23.80 -26.06 -16.67
C GLY A 603 22.36 -26.58 -16.88
N LEU A 604 21.43 -25.65 -17.08
CA LEU A 604 20.01 -25.94 -17.28
C LEU A 604 19.69 -26.05 -18.79
N HIS A 605 19.27 -27.24 -19.21
CA HIS A 605 18.88 -27.49 -20.60
C HIS A 605 17.39 -27.21 -20.78
N ILE A 606 17.06 -26.38 -21.76
CA ILE A 606 15.69 -25.96 -22.06
C ILE A 606 15.34 -26.18 -23.53
N SER A 607 14.06 -26.20 -23.81
CA SER A 607 13.48 -26.06 -25.15
C SER A 607 12.28 -25.12 -25.09
N HIS A 608 11.65 -24.83 -26.23
CA HIS A 608 10.54 -23.88 -26.31
C HIS A 608 9.29 -24.48 -26.95
N GLY A 609 8.13 -24.08 -26.43
CA GLY A 609 6.83 -24.44 -26.97
C GLY A 609 6.46 -25.92 -26.81
N GLU A 610 5.27 -26.29 -27.24
CA GLU A 610 4.77 -27.67 -27.06
C GLU A 610 5.58 -28.70 -27.87
N ALA A 611 6.10 -28.30 -29.03
CA ALA A 611 6.93 -29.13 -29.89
C ALA A 611 8.38 -29.31 -29.39
N ARG A 612 8.76 -28.68 -28.26
CA ARG A 612 10.12 -28.74 -27.68
C ARG A 612 11.22 -28.36 -28.69
N GLU A 613 10.99 -27.27 -29.40
CA GLU A 613 11.91 -26.77 -30.42
C GLU A 613 12.97 -25.83 -29.84
N ARG A 614 14.00 -25.50 -30.63
CA ARG A 614 15.08 -24.58 -30.25
C ARG A 614 15.75 -24.96 -28.92
N PRO A 615 16.40 -26.13 -28.84
CA PRO A 615 17.12 -26.52 -27.64
C PRO A 615 18.23 -25.50 -27.32
N GLU A 616 18.34 -25.13 -26.06
CA GLU A 616 19.31 -24.18 -25.53
C GLU A 616 19.85 -24.68 -24.19
N VAL A 617 21.12 -24.37 -23.90
CA VAL A 617 21.72 -24.59 -22.57
C VAL A 617 21.93 -23.24 -21.90
N ILE A 618 21.28 -23.04 -20.75
CA ILE A 618 21.56 -21.92 -19.87
C ILE A 618 22.76 -22.30 -19.01
N ALA A 619 23.95 -21.89 -19.45
CA ALA A 619 25.18 -22.12 -18.72
C ALA A 619 25.17 -21.34 -17.39
N CYS A 620 25.01 -22.05 -16.28
CA CYS A 620 24.89 -21.49 -14.94
C CYS A 620 25.68 -22.31 -13.92
N ASP A 621 26.10 -21.65 -12.86
CA ASP A 621 26.81 -22.28 -11.73
C ASP A 621 25.81 -22.81 -10.69
N THR A 622 24.59 -22.27 -10.68
CA THR A 622 23.53 -22.63 -9.73
C THR A 622 22.16 -22.60 -10.41
N VAL A 623 21.31 -23.57 -10.11
CA VAL A 623 19.88 -23.57 -10.46
C VAL A 623 19.06 -23.44 -9.19
N VAL A 624 18.22 -22.41 -9.09
CA VAL A 624 17.33 -22.22 -7.93
C VAL A 624 15.90 -22.59 -8.29
N LEU A 625 15.33 -23.55 -7.54
CA LEU A 625 13.97 -24.04 -7.77
C LEU A 625 12.94 -23.18 -7.04
N CYS A 626 12.15 -22.42 -7.79
CA CYS A 626 11.00 -21.61 -7.36
C CYS A 626 9.69 -22.09 -8.01
N ALA A 627 9.52 -23.40 -8.18
CA ALA A 627 8.49 -24.03 -9.02
C ALA A 627 7.05 -24.04 -8.42
N GLY A 628 6.82 -23.25 -7.37
CA GLY A 628 5.56 -23.19 -6.64
C GLY A 628 5.54 -24.08 -5.39
N GLN A 629 4.35 -24.23 -4.82
CA GLN A 629 4.15 -24.81 -3.49
C GLN A 629 2.99 -25.81 -3.49
N VAL A 630 2.96 -26.71 -2.50
CA VAL A 630 1.87 -27.66 -2.22
C VAL A 630 1.49 -27.61 -0.74
N SER A 631 0.21 -27.90 -0.42
CA SER A 631 -0.31 -27.79 0.94
C SER A 631 0.28 -28.84 1.88
N ALA A 632 0.72 -28.42 3.07
CA ALA A 632 1.27 -29.32 4.08
C ALA A 632 0.17 -29.85 5.02
N ARG A 633 -0.75 -30.67 4.50
CA ARG A 633 -1.98 -31.10 5.22
C ARG A 633 -1.81 -32.32 6.14
N GLY A 634 -0.67 -32.99 6.16
CA GLY A 634 -0.54 -34.31 6.78
C GLY A 634 -1.02 -34.44 8.25
N LEU A 635 -0.94 -33.39 9.07
CA LEU A 635 -1.50 -33.41 10.43
C LEU A 635 -3.03 -33.44 10.44
N ALA A 636 -3.70 -32.68 9.57
CA ALA A 636 -5.15 -32.69 9.47
C ALA A 636 -5.64 -34.08 9.03
N ASP A 637 -4.99 -34.66 8.00
CA ASP A 637 -5.31 -36.02 7.53
C ASP A 637 -5.14 -37.06 8.66
N ALA A 638 -4.11 -36.92 9.49
CA ALA A 638 -3.86 -37.80 10.64
C ALA A 638 -4.92 -37.64 11.75
N LEU A 639 -5.37 -36.41 12.03
CA LEU A 639 -6.45 -36.13 12.99
C LEU A 639 -7.80 -36.69 12.52
N GLU A 640 -8.13 -36.50 11.23
CA GLU A 640 -9.33 -37.05 10.61
C GLU A 640 -9.35 -38.58 10.67
N ALA A 641 -8.20 -39.23 10.43
CA ALA A 641 -8.07 -40.69 10.49
C ALA A 641 -8.36 -41.28 11.88
N VAL A 642 -8.16 -40.51 12.96
CA VAL A 642 -8.51 -40.90 14.34
C VAL A 642 -9.83 -40.31 14.82
N GLY A 643 -10.64 -39.74 13.92
CA GLY A 643 -11.97 -39.21 14.23
C GLY A 643 -11.98 -37.90 15.02
N ARG A 644 -10.89 -37.12 14.99
CA ARG A 644 -10.81 -35.80 15.61
C ARG A 644 -11.03 -34.71 14.56
N THR A 645 -11.98 -33.82 14.82
CA THR A 645 -12.25 -32.66 13.97
C THR A 645 -11.18 -31.60 14.15
N CYS A 646 -10.77 -30.96 13.06
CA CYS A 646 -9.87 -29.81 13.09
C CYS A 646 -10.28 -28.79 12.02
N HIS A 647 -9.77 -27.57 12.17
CA HIS A 647 -9.89 -26.51 11.16
C HIS A 647 -8.56 -26.41 10.41
N VAL A 648 -8.60 -26.26 9.09
CA VAL A 648 -7.39 -26.09 8.28
C VAL A 648 -7.39 -24.69 7.67
N ILE A 649 -6.30 -23.94 7.85
CA ILE A 649 -6.20 -22.55 7.37
C ILE A 649 -4.88 -22.25 6.66
N GLY A 650 -4.88 -21.17 5.89
CA GLY A 650 -3.70 -20.67 5.20
C GLY A 650 -3.18 -21.67 4.16
N GLY A 651 -1.87 -21.92 4.17
CA GLY A 651 -1.27 -22.79 3.17
C GLY A 651 -1.60 -24.27 3.29
N ALA A 652 -1.93 -24.72 4.50
CA ALA A 652 -2.31 -26.11 4.75
C ALA A 652 -3.66 -26.44 4.10
N ASP A 653 -4.53 -25.43 3.98
CA ASP A 653 -5.82 -25.51 3.30
C ASP A 653 -5.60 -25.49 1.78
N VAL A 654 -5.13 -24.36 1.25
CA VAL A 654 -4.88 -24.16 -0.18
C VAL A 654 -3.52 -23.48 -0.39
N ALA A 655 -2.62 -24.14 -1.12
CA ALA A 655 -1.32 -23.56 -1.50
C ALA A 655 -1.37 -22.73 -2.81
N ALA A 656 -2.34 -23.00 -3.68
CA ALA A 656 -2.46 -22.30 -4.95
C ALA A 656 -2.77 -20.81 -4.73
N GLU A 657 -1.94 -19.94 -5.31
CA GLU A 657 -2.06 -18.47 -5.21
C GLU A 657 -2.20 -17.99 -3.75
N LEU A 658 -1.60 -18.71 -2.80
CA LEU A 658 -1.58 -18.31 -1.39
C LEU A 658 -0.63 -17.13 -1.20
N ASP A 659 -1.14 -16.08 -0.56
CA ASP A 659 -0.34 -15.00 -0.02
C ASP A 659 -0.63 -14.81 1.48
N ALA A 660 0.18 -13.98 2.13
CA ALA A 660 0.00 -13.67 3.54
C ALA A 660 -1.35 -12.98 3.83
N LYS A 661 -1.93 -12.26 2.86
CA LYS A 661 -3.26 -11.66 2.98
C LYS A 661 -4.34 -12.71 3.18
N ARG A 662 -4.41 -13.74 2.32
CA ARG A 662 -5.39 -14.84 2.49
C ARG A 662 -5.13 -15.61 3.79
N ALA A 663 -3.87 -15.89 4.10
CA ALA A 663 -3.49 -16.60 5.31
C ALA A 663 -4.00 -15.90 6.58
N ILE A 664 -3.78 -14.58 6.69
CA ILE A 664 -4.19 -13.78 7.85
C ILE A 664 -5.72 -13.65 7.90
N ASP A 665 -6.37 -13.34 6.77
CA ASP A 665 -7.84 -13.22 6.68
C ASP A 665 -8.56 -14.51 7.11
N GLN A 666 -8.13 -15.68 6.60
CA GLN A 666 -8.68 -16.96 7.02
C GLN A 666 -8.50 -17.20 8.52
N GLY A 667 -7.32 -16.92 9.07
CA GLY A 667 -7.06 -17.10 10.51
C GLY A 667 -7.95 -16.23 11.39
N VAL A 668 -8.10 -14.94 11.05
CA VAL A 668 -8.94 -14.01 11.81
C VAL A 668 -10.42 -14.37 11.70
N ARG A 669 -10.90 -14.69 10.49
CA ARG A 669 -12.33 -15.03 10.27
C ARG A 669 -12.71 -16.32 10.95
N LEU A 670 -11.87 -17.36 10.89
CA LEU A 670 -12.12 -18.59 11.63
C LEU A 670 -12.19 -18.31 13.14
N ALA A 671 -11.16 -17.64 13.68
CA ALA A 671 -11.08 -17.37 15.10
C ALA A 671 -12.27 -16.54 15.61
N ALA A 672 -12.80 -15.60 14.81
CA ALA A 672 -13.98 -14.82 15.15
C ALA A 672 -15.27 -15.67 15.34
N THR A 673 -15.29 -16.91 14.87
CA THR A 673 -16.45 -17.82 14.96
C THR A 673 -16.35 -18.87 16.08
N LEU A 674 -15.15 -19.10 16.62
CA LEU A 674 -14.88 -20.10 17.67
C LEU A 674 -15.27 -19.61 19.04
#